data_AF-A0A5Q0CE34-F1
#
_entry.id   AF-A0A5Q0CE34-F1
#
_cell.length_a   1.000
_cell.length_b   1.000
_cell.length_c   1.000
_cell.angle_alpha   90.00
_cell.angle_beta   90.00
_cell.angle_gamma   90.00
#
_symmetry.space_group_name_H-M   'P 1'
#
loop_
_entity.id
_entity.type
_entity.pdbx_description
1 polymer ?
#
loop_
_entity_poly.entity_id
_entity_poly.type
_entity_poly.pdbx_seq_one_letter_code
_entity_poly.pdbx_strand_id
1 'polypeptide(L)'
;MLRNGAFVMEINTKAKALSAAKDRISKLQEQMTDKALKMASEVERLLETTTTREAKAFLKVHCGLSSNDLGTYVKFSRTLKGAENILRRGRVPFAVMQKLAMTDEVTRAEALTTMAGGAHLDTADISAIRRRNKAERLSKAEVFEKRRAATLKAELNRRAVESAVMLDRETNAFLESVGEFEKRFRYFIRSFSEASVEEPDTRTEYDREFDRIQAEARILFSRFASMFGAEQDKDEDLSITRARTGFDRFLSGRFAHRGGWALEVNDPDPTDLTVMWSLLGLTSRPRGSHSFRRPTPAKPTDLTAPTRRLRSLELCAGLGGMSLGLEAAGFDPEALIEFDADAAASLRANRPQWNVIEKDMKEVDYSVYRGRIALVAGGPPCPPYSRAGKGAGKYDERDLFPAVTEVVDIVRPKAFMFENVEGFNDAKHADHRAEIFARFADAGYAVRTVSLNAKDYGIAQERPRVFIVGMHPDAMTRFRAPPAFSEWRATLGHALEDLMSAGGWSGAADWANRRKTQIIVRNNKEELGGLGSTLLGEKRIGRQKEIARWGLREVLVGETWDAPPTDEMASAAGGGFIPGLTMPMKMRLTGLPDDHLVVGDKSSQSQQIANAVVPRVAQAMGMAIYSALLGVDFNWEAALRTPRLAYESNTPDRVKIDAPSLANLAFATVKKTESTAV
;
A
#
# COMPACT_ATOMS: atom_id res chain seq x y z
N MET A 1 62.85 44.98 -3.54
CA MET A 1 61.68 45.15 -4.42
C MET A 1 60.99 43.81 -4.77
N LEU A 2 60.92 42.82 -3.86
CA LEU A 2 60.34 41.47 -4.15
C LEU A 2 59.58 40.84 -2.97
N ARG A 3 58.87 41.64 -2.15
CA ARG A 3 57.97 41.11 -1.09
C ARG A 3 56.52 41.59 -1.15
N ASN A 4 56.16 42.47 -2.10
CA ASN A 4 54.78 42.96 -2.26
C ASN A 4 53.98 42.24 -3.36
N GLY A 5 54.55 41.26 -4.07
CA GLY A 5 53.88 40.55 -5.17
C GLY A 5 53.04 39.33 -4.75
N ALA A 6 53.36 38.69 -3.62
CA ALA A 6 52.68 37.46 -3.19
C ALA A 6 51.39 37.73 -2.40
N PHE A 7 51.33 38.82 -1.64
CA PHE A 7 50.18 39.15 -0.79
C PHE A 7 48.96 39.69 -1.57
N VAL A 8 49.19 40.19 -2.79
CA VAL A 8 48.11 40.72 -3.67
C VAL A 8 47.43 39.59 -4.49
N MET A 9 48.05 38.40 -4.60
CA MET A 9 47.46 37.27 -5.34
C MET A 9 46.54 36.37 -4.49
N GLU A 10 46.76 36.28 -3.17
CA GLU A 10 45.90 35.49 -2.27
C GLU A 10 44.53 36.11 -2.00
N ILE A 11 44.39 37.44 -2.10
CA ILE A 11 43.12 38.16 -1.88
C ILE A 11 42.09 37.86 -3.00
N ASN A 12 42.53 37.30 -4.14
CA ASN A 12 41.68 37.16 -5.33
C ASN A 12 41.06 35.76 -5.50
N THR A 13 41.56 34.71 -4.84
CA THR A 13 41.04 33.34 -5.03
C THR A 13 39.69 33.14 -4.33
N LYS A 14 39.54 33.61 -3.08
CA LYS A 14 38.28 33.54 -2.33
C LYS A 14 37.19 34.40 -2.99
N ALA A 15 37.52 35.62 -3.41
CA ALA A 15 36.58 36.52 -4.08
C ALA A 15 36.11 35.94 -5.42
N LYS A 16 37.02 35.41 -6.25
CA LYS A 16 36.67 34.70 -7.49
C LYS A 16 35.82 33.46 -7.22
N ALA A 17 36.16 32.66 -6.20
CA ALA A 17 35.38 31.49 -5.83
C ALA A 17 33.95 31.85 -5.38
N LEU A 18 33.80 32.90 -4.56
CA LEU A 18 32.50 33.40 -4.10
C LEU A 18 31.67 33.97 -5.26
N SER A 19 32.28 34.75 -6.16
CA SER A 19 31.59 35.29 -7.34
C SER A 19 31.13 34.17 -8.27
N ALA A 20 32.03 33.23 -8.59
CA ALA A 20 31.69 32.10 -9.44
C ALA A 20 30.62 31.19 -8.79
N ALA A 21 30.65 31.02 -7.46
CA ALA A 21 29.60 30.30 -6.74
C ALA A 21 28.27 31.04 -6.79
N LYS A 22 28.26 32.37 -6.56
CA LYS A 22 27.07 33.21 -6.68
C LYS A 22 26.45 33.10 -8.06
N ASP A 23 27.24 33.19 -9.13
CA ASP A 23 26.75 33.14 -10.51
C ASP A 23 26.15 31.77 -10.83
N ARG A 24 26.83 30.68 -10.44
CA ARG A 24 26.32 29.31 -10.60
C ARG A 24 25.01 29.09 -9.83
N ILE A 25 24.96 29.49 -8.55
CA ILE A 25 23.76 29.33 -7.71
C ILE A 25 22.61 30.19 -8.26
N SER A 26 22.89 31.42 -8.68
CA SER A 26 21.88 32.33 -9.25
C SER A 26 21.26 31.74 -10.52
N LYS A 27 22.08 31.13 -11.38
CA LYS A 27 21.62 30.42 -12.59
C LYS A 27 20.75 29.20 -12.24
N LEU A 28 21.13 28.42 -11.22
CA LEU A 28 20.31 27.30 -10.75
C LEU A 28 18.97 27.78 -10.17
N GLN A 29 18.96 28.88 -9.42
CA GLN A 29 17.72 29.48 -8.90
C GLN A 29 16.78 29.96 -10.00
N GLU A 30 17.33 30.60 -11.04
CA GLU A 30 16.57 31.00 -12.23
C GLU A 30 15.95 29.77 -12.92
N GLN A 31 16.74 28.71 -13.11
CA GLN A 31 16.25 27.45 -13.69
C GLN A 31 15.15 26.80 -12.83
N MET A 32 15.32 26.75 -11.51
CA MET A 32 14.29 26.21 -10.60
C MET A 32 12.99 27.01 -10.69
N THR A 33 13.10 28.34 -10.71
CA THR A 33 11.95 29.25 -10.86
C THR A 33 11.25 29.00 -12.19
N ASP A 34 11.99 28.94 -13.30
CA ASP A 34 11.45 28.64 -14.63
C ASP A 34 10.72 27.30 -14.68
N LYS A 35 11.32 26.25 -14.10
CA LYS A 35 10.71 24.92 -14.05
C LYS A 35 9.43 24.91 -13.21
N ALA A 36 9.41 25.60 -12.07
CA ALA A 36 8.20 25.73 -11.26
C ALA A 36 7.06 26.43 -12.02
N LEU A 37 7.36 27.50 -12.78
CA LEU A 37 6.38 28.19 -13.61
C LEU A 37 5.89 27.33 -14.78
N LYS A 38 6.78 26.55 -15.41
CA LYS A 38 6.39 25.59 -16.46
C LYS A 38 5.49 24.47 -15.90
N MET A 39 5.78 23.97 -14.71
CA MET A 39 4.89 23.02 -14.01
C MET A 39 3.52 23.64 -13.74
N ALA A 40 3.47 24.90 -13.27
CA ALA A 40 2.20 25.60 -13.06
C ALA A 40 1.37 25.71 -14.35
N SER A 41 2.01 26.06 -15.47
CA SER A 41 1.37 26.12 -16.79
C SER A 41 0.91 24.74 -17.30
N GLU A 42 1.65 23.67 -17.02
CA GLU A 42 1.22 22.31 -17.36
C GLU A 42 0.00 21.88 -16.53
N VAL A 43 -0.03 22.22 -15.23
CA VAL A 43 -1.20 21.97 -14.38
C VAL A 43 -2.40 22.78 -14.86
N GLU A 44 -2.22 24.05 -15.26
CA GLU A 44 -3.29 24.86 -15.85
C GLU A 44 -3.86 24.22 -17.12
N ARG A 45 -3.00 23.79 -18.05
CA ARG A 45 -3.41 23.07 -19.26
C ARG A 45 -4.15 21.77 -18.96
N LEU A 46 -3.71 21.00 -17.96
CA LEU A 46 -4.40 19.78 -17.55
C LEU A 46 -5.82 20.07 -17.03
N LEU A 47 -6.02 21.19 -16.32
CA LEU A 47 -7.32 21.60 -15.79
C LEU A 47 -8.29 22.10 -16.88
N GLU A 48 -7.83 22.36 -18.10
CA GLU A 48 -8.71 22.68 -19.24
C GLU A 48 -9.49 21.46 -19.72
N THR A 49 -8.98 20.25 -19.45
CA THR A 49 -9.54 18.98 -19.97
C THR A 49 -9.96 18.02 -18.86
N THR A 50 -9.67 18.32 -17.60
CA THR A 50 -9.94 17.45 -16.45
C THR A 50 -10.47 18.26 -15.27
N THR A 51 -11.21 17.61 -14.37
CA THR A 51 -11.63 18.29 -13.14
C THR A 51 -10.45 18.53 -12.20
N THR A 52 -10.55 19.56 -11.35
CA THR A 52 -9.53 19.80 -10.31
C THR A 52 -9.33 18.60 -9.39
N ARG A 53 -10.39 17.81 -9.17
CA ARG A 53 -10.35 16.58 -8.36
C ARG A 53 -9.49 15.51 -9.03
N GLU A 54 -9.76 15.20 -10.30
CA GLU A 54 -9.05 14.18 -11.08
C GLU A 54 -7.58 14.55 -11.28
N ALA A 55 -7.28 15.79 -11.69
CA ALA A 55 -5.92 16.29 -11.80
C ALA A 55 -5.18 16.16 -10.45
N LYS A 56 -5.87 16.56 -9.37
CA LYS A 56 -5.56 16.31 -7.95
C LYS A 56 -4.97 14.91 -7.71
N ALA A 57 -5.84 13.92 -7.87
CA ALA A 57 -5.55 12.53 -7.58
C ALA A 57 -4.48 11.95 -8.51
N PHE A 58 -4.59 12.23 -9.81
CA PHE A 58 -3.67 11.72 -10.84
C PHE A 58 -2.23 12.19 -10.61
N LEU A 59 -2.01 13.50 -10.44
CA LEU A 59 -0.68 14.07 -10.26
C LEU A 59 -0.05 13.65 -8.92
N LYS A 60 -0.86 13.45 -7.89
CA LYS A 60 -0.38 12.92 -6.61
C LYS A 60 0.17 11.50 -6.76
N VAL A 61 -0.54 10.63 -7.48
CA VAL A 61 -0.15 9.23 -7.67
C VAL A 61 1.01 9.09 -8.65
N HIS A 62 0.94 9.74 -9.81
CA HIS A 62 1.90 9.54 -10.90
C HIS A 62 3.09 10.48 -10.87
N CYS A 63 2.95 11.68 -10.30
CA CYS A 63 4.03 12.68 -10.25
C CYS A 63 4.57 12.88 -8.83
N GLY A 64 3.98 12.22 -7.82
CA GLY A 64 4.44 12.32 -6.44
C GLY A 64 4.28 13.72 -5.81
N LEU A 65 3.43 14.57 -6.38
CA LEU A 65 3.25 15.94 -5.89
C LEU A 65 2.45 15.97 -4.58
N SER A 66 2.88 16.81 -3.63
CA SER A 66 2.17 16.98 -2.37
C SER A 66 0.86 17.75 -2.55
N SER A 67 -0.10 17.53 -1.65
CA SER A 67 -1.38 18.26 -1.66
C SER A 67 -1.19 19.79 -1.59
N ASN A 68 -0.14 20.24 -0.88
CA ASN A 68 0.17 21.66 -0.74
C ASN A 68 0.72 22.25 -2.04
N ASP A 69 1.66 21.56 -2.69
CA ASP A 69 2.23 21.99 -3.97
C ASP A 69 1.16 22.03 -5.07
N LEU A 70 0.32 21.00 -5.14
CA LEU A 70 -0.82 20.94 -6.05
C LEU A 70 -1.81 22.08 -5.79
N GLY A 71 -2.08 22.39 -4.52
CA GLY A 71 -2.89 23.55 -4.13
C GLY A 71 -2.31 24.87 -4.65
N THR A 72 -0.99 25.02 -4.64
CA THR A 72 -0.30 26.18 -5.21
C THR A 72 -0.40 26.21 -6.74
N TYR A 73 -0.07 25.12 -7.43
CA TYR A 73 -0.10 25.08 -8.90
C TYR A 73 -1.50 25.36 -9.45
N VAL A 74 -2.55 24.78 -8.85
CA VAL A 74 -3.95 25.03 -9.22
C VAL A 74 -4.32 26.50 -9.02
N LYS A 75 -3.86 27.13 -7.93
CA LYS A 75 -4.14 28.56 -7.67
C LYS A 75 -3.28 29.49 -8.50
N PHE A 76 -2.16 29.02 -9.04
CA PHE A 76 -1.17 29.86 -9.70
C PHE A 76 -1.77 30.65 -10.86
N SER A 77 -2.50 29.98 -11.75
CA SER A 77 -3.18 30.58 -12.91
C SER A 77 -4.23 31.63 -12.54
N ARG A 78 -4.79 31.56 -11.33
CA ARG A 78 -5.76 32.54 -10.84
C ARG A 78 -5.10 33.70 -10.08
N THR A 79 -4.04 33.42 -9.33
CA THR A 79 -3.52 34.32 -8.29
C THR A 79 -2.23 35.04 -8.67
N LEU A 80 -1.42 34.46 -9.55
CA LEU A 80 -0.09 34.95 -9.95
C LEU A 80 0.06 35.09 -11.47
N LYS A 81 -1.05 35.01 -12.22
CA LYS A 81 -1.06 35.25 -13.66
C LYS A 81 -0.54 36.65 -13.99
N GLY A 82 0.38 36.72 -14.95
CA GLY A 82 1.04 37.97 -15.34
C GLY A 82 2.24 38.34 -14.46
N ALA A 83 2.46 37.67 -13.33
CA ALA A 83 3.62 37.89 -12.47
C ALA A 83 4.84 37.06 -12.87
N GLU A 84 4.77 36.23 -13.92
CA GLU A 84 5.80 35.27 -14.29
C GLU A 84 7.15 35.95 -14.53
N ASN A 85 7.15 37.10 -15.19
CA ASN A 85 8.37 37.87 -15.45
C ASN A 85 9.00 38.43 -14.17
N ILE A 86 8.17 38.87 -13.22
CA ILE A 86 8.63 39.37 -11.91
C ILE A 86 9.27 38.22 -11.14
N LEU A 87 8.60 37.07 -11.09
CA LEU A 87 9.08 35.89 -10.38
C LEU A 87 10.38 35.33 -11.00
N ARG A 88 10.48 35.31 -12.34
CA ARG A 88 11.69 34.91 -13.08
C ARG A 88 12.87 35.82 -12.78
N ARG A 89 12.71 37.13 -12.96
CA ARG A 89 13.77 38.12 -12.70
C ARG A 89 14.20 38.13 -11.24
N GLY A 90 13.23 38.00 -10.34
CA GLY A 90 13.46 37.92 -8.89
C GLY A 90 14.11 36.61 -8.42
N ARG A 91 14.18 35.57 -9.28
CA ARG A 91 14.64 34.21 -8.92
C ARG A 91 13.90 33.67 -7.70
N VAL A 92 12.58 33.89 -7.68
CA VAL A 92 11.74 33.68 -6.49
C VAL A 92 11.63 32.19 -6.17
N PRO A 93 12.03 31.73 -4.97
CA PRO A 93 11.91 30.33 -4.58
C PRO A 93 10.45 29.85 -4.57
N PHE A 94 10.22 28.57 -4.86
CA PHE A 94 8.87 28.00 -4.90
C PHE A 94 8.10 28.21 -3.59
N ALA A 95 8.73 28.07 -2.41
CA ALA A 95 8.09 28.32 -1.11
C ALA A 95 7.53 29.75 -0.98
N VAL A 96 8.19 30.75 -1.57
CA VAL A 96 7.72 32.13 -1.62
C VAL A 96 6.54 32.26 -2.58
N MET A 97 6.62 31.61 -3.76
CA MET A 97 5.47 31.53 -4.69
C MET A 97 4.25 30.88 -4.04
N GLN A 98 4.44 29.80 -3.27
CA GLN A 98 3.37 29.15 -2.51
C GLN A 98 2.71 30.13 -1.54
N LYS A 99 3.52 30.90 -0.79
CA LYS A 99 3.00 31.90 0.15
C LYS A 99 2.22 33.01 -0.57
N LEU A 100 2.74 33.51 -1.69
CA LEU A 100 2.07 34.52 -2.50
C LEU A 100 0.73 34.03 -3.06
N ALA A 101 0.69 32.80 -3.58
CA ALA A 101 -0.53 32.18 -4.11
C ALA A 101 -1.60 31.95 -3.02
N MET A 102 -1.18 31.82 -1.75
CA MET A 102 -2.07 31.53 -0.61
C MET A 102 -2.48 32.76 0.22
N THR A 103 -1.88 33.93 -0.01
CA THR A 103 -2.21 35.17 0.75
C THR A 103 -3.31 36.01 0.08
N ASP A 104 -3.88 36.97 0.81
CA ASP A 104 -4.87 37.91 0.28
C ASP A 104 -4.30 38.83 -0.82
N GLU A 105 -5.19 39.34 -1.67
CA GLU A 105 -4.84 40.12 -2.87
C GLU A 105 -3.99 41.35 -2.57
N VAL A 106 -4.32 42.09 -1.50
CA VAL A 106 -3.61 43.33 -1.14
C VAL A 106 -2.18 43.03 -0.71
N THR A 107 -1.98 42.03 0.16
CA THR A 107 -0.64 41.57 0.55
C THR A 107 0.16 41.08 -0.66
N ARG A 108 -0.49 40.34 -1.58
CA ARG A 108 0.17 39.79 -2.77
C ARG A 108 0.60 40.90 -3.74
N ALA A 109 -0.29 41.86 -4.01
CA ALA A 109 -0.02 42.99 -4.90
C ALA A 109 1.18 43.79 -4.39
N GLU A 110 1.20 44.12 -3.09
CA GLU A 110 2.32 44.85 -2.50
C GLU A 110 3.63 44.05 -2.61
N ALA A 111 3.63 42.77 -2.24
CA ALA A 111 4.83 41.94 -2.33
C ALA A 111 5.36 41.85 -3.78
N LEU A 112 4.48 41.72 -4.78
CA LEU A 112 4.86 41.70 -6.19
C LEU A 112 5.41 43.06 -6.66
N THR A 113 4.83 44.17 -6.22
CA THR A 113 5.36 45.52 -6.50
C THR A 113 6.75 45.71 -5.89
N THR A 114 6.94 45.29 -4.63
CA THR A 114 8.24 45.34 -3.96
C THR A 114 9.29 44.48 -4.69
N MET A 115 8.92 43.28 -5.14
CA MET A 115 9.81 42.43 -5.95
C MET A 115 10.11 43.03 -7.33
N ALA A 116 9.13 43.68 -7.97
CA ALA A 116 9.34 44.39 -9.24
C ALA A 116 10.34 45.55 -9.09
N GLY A 117 10.41 46.16 -7.90
CA GLY A 117 11.43 47.14 -7.51
C GLY A 117 12.83 46.56 -7.25
N GLY A 118 13.01 45.24 -7.39
CA GLY A 118 14.31 44.56 -7.26
C GLY A 118 14.61 44.00 -5.87
N ALA A 119 13.68 44.09 -4.93
CA ALA A 119 13.85 43.53 -3.59
C ALA A 119 13.67 42.00 -3.58
N HIS A 120 14.52 41.31 -2.82
CA HIS A 120 14.38 39.89 -2.52
C HIS A 120 13.54 39.74 -1.25
N LEU A 121 12.37 39.11 -1.38
CA LEU A 121 11.50 38.81 -0.24
C LEU A 121 11.48 37.33 0.07
N ASP A 122 11.48 37.00 1.36
CA ASP A 122 11.24 35.66 1.85
C ASP A 122 9.79 35.47 2.37
N THR A 123 9.52 34.30 2.96
CA THR A 123 8.18 34.00 3.51
C THR A 123 7.83 34.78 4.78
N ALA A 124 8.83 35.24 5.54
CA ALA A 124 8.66 36.05 6.74
C ALA A 124 8.33 37.50 6.36
N ASP A 125 8.95 38.02 5.30
CA ASP A 125 8.64 39.34 4.74
C ASP A 125 7.19 39.44 4.29
N ILE A 126 6.71 38.45 3.51
CA ILE A 126 5.29 38.38 3.10
C ILE A 126 4.37 38.34 4.33
N SER A 127 4.77 37.63 5.39
CA SER A 127 4.01 37.56 6.63
C SER A 127 4.04 38.88 7.42
N ALA A 128 5.12 39.67 7.32
CA ALA A 128 5.21 41.01 7.89
C ALA A 128 4.33 42.01 7.14
N ILE A 129 4.37 42.01 5.81
CA ILE A 129 3.48 42.80 4.94
C ILE A 129 2.02 42.54 5.30
N ARG A 130 1.64 41.27 5.39
CA ARG A 130 0.27 40.87 5.77
C ARG A 130 -0.15 41.41 7.14
N ARG A 131 0.76 41.34 8.14
CA ARG A 131 0.49 41.83 9.50
C ARG A 131 0.32 43.34 9.52
N ARG A 132 1.16 44.08 8.80
CA ARG A 132 1.07 45.54 8.67
C ARG A 132 -0.23 45.96 7.99
N ASN A 133 -0.56 45.36 6.84
CA ASN A 133 -1.79 45.67 6.10
C ASN A 133 -3.05 45.33 6.92
N LYS A 134 -2.99 44.32 7.79
CA LYS A 134 -4.05 44.01 8.76
C LYS A 134 -4.11 45.01 9.92
N ALA A 135 -3.00 45.64 10.30
CA ALA A 135 -2.94 46.61 11.40
C ALA A 135 -3.38 48.01 10.96
N GLU A 136 -3.03 48.44 9.75
CA GLU A 136 -3.40 49.75 9.17
C GLU A 136 -4.90 49.89 8.91
N ARG A 137 -5.63 48.77 8.80
CA ARG A 137 -7.09 48.74 8.64
C ARG A 137 -7.90 48.98 9.93
N LEU A 138 -7.25 49.25 11.07
CA LEU A 138 -7.91 49.28 12.38
C LEU A 138 -7.78 50.65 13.09
N SER A 139 -8.88 51.14 13.66
CA SER A 139 -9.00 52.38 14.44
C SER A 139 -8.32 52.30 15.83
N LYS A 140 -8.08 53.45 16.48
CA LYS A 140 -7.46 53.52 17.83
C LYS A 140 -8.23 52.74 18.90
N ALA A 141 -9.56 52.71 18.83
CA ALA A 141 -10.40 51.91 19.73
C ALA A 141 -10.21 50.41 19.49
N GLU A 142 -10.10 49.99 18.23
CA GLU A 142 -9.83 48.59 17.87
C GLU A 142 -8.40 48.15 18.22
N VAL A 143 -7.43 49.07 18.23
CA VAL A 143 -6.06 48.81 18.73
C VAL A 143 -6.06 48.60 20.25
N PHE A 144 -6.84 49.37 21.00
CA PHE A 144 -7.00 49.20 22.44
C PHE A 144 -7.70 47.89 22.78
N GLU A 145 -8.81 47.58 22.10
CA GLU A 145 -9.49 46.28 22.24
C GLU A 145 -8.59 45.12 21.82
N LYS A 146 -7.77 45.27 20.78
CA LYS A 146 -6.74 44.27 20.43
C LYS A 146 -5.66 44.12 21.50
N ARG A 147 -5.21 45.19 22.16
CA ARG A 147 -4.23 45.09 23.26
C ARG A 147 -4.84 44.40 24.47
N ARG A 148 -6.09 44.74 24.80
CA ARG A 148 -6.86 44.08 25.85
C ARG A 148 -7.06 42.60 25.52
N ALA A 149 -7.50 42.28 24.30
CA ALA A 149 -7.65 40.92 23.80
C ALA A 149 -6.31 40.17 23.76
N ALA A 150 -5.20 40.83 23.43
CA ALA A 150 -3.87 40.23 23.44
C ALA A 150 -3.40 39.92 24.87
N THR A 151 -3.70 40.79 25.84
CA THR A 151 -3.40 40.59 27.25
C THR A 151 -4.23 39.45 27.83
N LEU A 152 -5.54 39.44 27.57
CA LEU A 152 -6.44 38.34 27.91
C LEU A 152 -5.98 37.03 27.25
N LYS A 153 -5.61 37.06 25.97
CA LYS A 153 -5.08 35.90 25.26
C LYS A 153 -3.76 35.41 25.85
N ALA A 154 -2.87 36.31 26.28
CA ALA A 154 -1.61 35.94 26.93
C ALA A 154 -1.86 35.28 28.30
N GLU A 155 -2.80 35.80 29.09
CA GLU A 155 -3.23 35.19 30.36
C GLU A 155 -3.88 33.82 30.15
N LEU A 156 -4.82 33.73 29.20
CA LEU A 156 -5.49 32.47 28.84
C LEU A 156 -4.48 31.45 28.34
N ASN A 157 -3.53 31.85 27.49
CA ASN A 157 -2.46 30.98 27.02
C ASN A 157 -1.59 30.49 28.18
N ARG A 158 -1.23 31.35 29.15
CA ARG A 158 -0.46 30.92 30.33
C ARG A 158 -1.23 29.90 31.16
N ARG A 159 -2.50 30.15 31.47
CA ARG A 159 -3.36 29.19 32.19
C ARG A 159 -3.57 27.88 31.42
N ALA A 160 -3.69 27.96 30.09
CA ALA A 160 -3.81 26.79 29.22
C ALA A 160 -2.52 25.96 29.23
N VAL A 161 -1.35 26.60 29.23
CA VAL A 161 -0.05 25.91 29.36
C VAL A 161 0.06 25.23 30.72
N GLU A 162 -0.29 25.90 31.81
CA GLU A 162 -0.30 25.31 33.16
C GLU A 162 -1.26 24.11 33.26
N SER A 163 -2.47 24.25 32.70
CA SER A 163 -3.46 23.18 32.66
C SER A 163 -3.01 22.00 31.80
N ALA A 164 -2.33 22.26 30.68
CA ALA A 164 -1.77 21.23 29.82
C ALA A 164 -0.66 20.44 30.53
N VAL A 165 0.21 21.12 31.29
CA VAL A 165 1.26 20.46 32.11
C VAL A 165 0.63 19.57 33.18
N MET A 166 -0.44 20.04 33.83
CA MET A 166 -1.17 19.25 34.81
C MET A 166 -1.85 18.02 34.19
N LEU A 167 -2.55 18.22 33.06
CA LEU A 167 -3.21 17.13 32.33
C LEU A 167 -2.19 16.08 31.86
N ASP A 168 -1.04 16.49 31.36
CA ASP A 168 0.07 15.60 31.00
C ASP A 168 0.52 14.76 32.21
N ARG A 169 0.80 15.41 33.33
CA ARG A 169 1.23 14.73 34.57
C ARG A 169 0.21 13.70 35.04
N GLU A 170 -1.07 14.07 35.07
CA GLU A 170 -2.15 13.19 35.55
C GLU A 170 -2.46 12.07 34.56
N THR A 171 -2.38 12.34 33.25
CA THR A 171 -2.50 11.30 32.22
C THR A 171 -1.37 10.28 32.34
N ASN A 172 -0.14 10.72 32.63
CA ASN A 172 0.97 9.80 32.88
C ASN A 172 0.72 8.90 34.10
N ALA A 173 0.27 9.48 35.21
CA ALA A 173 -0.06 8.72 36.42
C ALA A 173 -1.18 7.71 36.16
N PHE A 174 -2.23 8.12 35.44
CA PHE A 174 -3.32 7.23 35.04
C PHE A 174 -2.84 6.07 34.15
N LEU A 175 -2.00 6.35 33.15
CA LEU A 175 -1.44 5.31 32.27
C LEU A 175 -0.54 4.32 33.03
N GLU A 176 0.17 4.78 34.05
CA GLU A 176 0.92 3.91 34.96
C GLU A 176 -0.03 2.99 35.74
N SER A 177 -1.10 3.53 36.36
CA SER A 177 -2.15 2.72 37.03
C SER A 177 -2.76 1.67 36.10
N VAL A 178 -3.15 2.07 34.88
CA VAL A 178 -3.76 1.14 33.90
C VAL A 178 -2.77 0.06 33.47
N GLY A 179 -1.50 0.42 33.29
CA GLY A 179 -0.45 -0.54 32.98
C GLY A 179 -0.24 -1.56 34.10
N GLU A 180 -0.17 -1.13 35.35
CA GLU A 180 -0.06 -2.04 36.49
C GLU A 180 -1.27 -2.98 36.59
N PHE A 181 -2.47 -2.45 36.38
CA PHE A 181 -3.69 -3.25 36.28
C PHE A 181 -3.60 -4.30 35.17
N GLU A 182 -3.22 -3.91 33.94
CA GLU A 182 -3.06 -4.85 32.82
C GLU A 182 -2.03 -5.93 33.13
N LYS A 183 -0.85 -5.56 33.64
CA LYS A 183 0.21 -6.52 34.00
C LYS A 183 -0.27 -7.53 35.03
N ARG A 184 -0.93 -7.04 36.08
CA ARG A 184 -1.36 -7.84 37.21
C ARG A 184 -2.46 -8.83 36.83
N PHE A 185 -3.40 -8.39 36.00
CA PHE A 185 -4.59 -9.17 35.64
C PHE A 185 -4.56 -9.67 34.21
N ARG A 186 -3.43 -9.64 33.51
CA ARG A 186 -3.32 -10.05 32.09
C ARG A 186 -3.88 -11.44 31.83
N TYR A 187 -3.46 -12.42 32.63
CA TYR A 187 -3.89 -13.80 32.47
C TYR A 187 -5.37 -13.95 32.78
N PHE A 188 -5.82 -13.31 33.86
CA PHE A 188 -7.23 -13.24 34.26
C PHE A 188 -8.15 -12.65 33.18
N ILE A 189 -7.74 -11.54 32.56
CA ILE A 189 -8.49 -10.89 31.47
C ILE A 189 -8.57 -11.80 30.23
N ARG A 190 -7.54 -12.60 29.97
CA ARG A 190 -7.52 -13.54 28.84
C ARG A 190 -8.38 -14.79 29.09
N SER A 191 -8.47 -15.26 30.32
CA SER A 191 -9.21 -16.48 30.70
C SER A 191 -10.70 -16.25 30.92
N PHE A 192 -11.19 -15.01 30.94
CA PHE A 192 -12.59 -14.67 31.23
C PHE A 192 -13.64 -15.30 30.30
N SER A 193 -13.24 -15.79 29.12
CA SER A 193 -14.13 -16.51 28.19
C SER A 193 -14.19 -18.03 28.42
N GLU A 194 -13.27 -18.58 29.23
CA GLU A 194 -13.20 -20.00 29.55
C GLU A 194 -13.65 -20.17 31.00
N ALA A 195 -14.74 -20.92 31.20
CA ALA A 195 -15.40 -21.13 32.49
C ALA A 195 -14.49 -21.81 33.54
N SER A 196 -13.52 -21.07 34.05
CA SER A 196 -12.61 -21.49 35.11
C SER A 196 -13.16 -21.02 36.46
N VAL A 197 -13.15 -21.94 37.42
CA VAL A 197 -13.58 -21.70 38.80
C VAL A 197 -12.48 -20.91 39.49
N GLU A 198 -12.67 -19.60 39.60
CA GLU A 198 -11.68 -18.68 40.16
C GLU A 198 -11.83 -18.51 41.68
N GLU A 199 -10.72 -18.29 42.38
CA GLU A 199 -10.71 -18.01 43.81
C GLU A 199 -11.43 -16.66 44.12
N PRO A 200 -12.40 -16.63 45.06
CA PRO A 200 -13.22 -15.45 45.34
C PRO A 200 -12.43 -14.17 45.66
N ASP A 201 -11.25 -14.31 46.28
CA ASP A 201 -10.39 -13.19 46.68
C ASP A 201 -9.79 -12.46 45.46
N THR A 202 -9.39 -13.20 44.41
CA THR A 202 -8.81 -12.63 43.19
C THR A 202 -9.85 -11.84 42.39
N ARG A 203 -11.08 -12.35 42.31
CA ARG A 203 -12.18 -11.67 41.63
C ARG A 203 -12.57 -10.37 42.34
N THR A 204 -12.68 -10.42 43.65
CA THR A 204 -13.02 -9.25 44.49
C THR A 204 -11.95 -8.17 44.38
N GLU A 205 -10.68 -8.54 44.33
CA GLU A 205 -9.58 -7.60 44.13
C GLU A 205 -9.59 -7.00 42.71
N TYR A 206 -9.84 -7.82 41.69
CA TYR A 206 -9.96 -7.36 40.31
C TYR A 206 -11.07 -6.31 40.16
N ASP A 207 -12.28 -6.61 40.64
CA ASP A 207 -13.43 -5.72 40.51
C ASP A 207 -13.17 -4.38 41.21
N ARG A 208 -12.52 -4.40 42.39
CA ARG A 208 -12.09 -3.19 43.09
C ARG A 208 -11.10 -2.35 42.28
N GLU A 209 -10.08 -2.98 41.70
CA GLU A 209 -9.09 -2.26 40.89
C GLU A 209 -9.67 -1.77 39.56
N PHE A 210 -10.59 -2.52 38.96
CA PHE A 210 -11.34 -2.10 37.77
C PHE A 210 -12.14 -0.83 38.05
N ASP A 211 -12.88 -0.80 39.16
CA ASP A 211 -13.64 0.37 39.61
C ASP A 211 -12.72 1.56 39.91
N ARG A 212 -11.53 1.31 40.49
CA ARG A 212 -10.51 2.35 40.71
C ARG A 212 -10.06 2.98 39.40
N ILE A 213 -9.70 2.18 38.40
CA ILE A 213 -9.30 2.67 37.07
C ILE A 213 -10.43 3.49 36.44
N GLN A 214 -11.67 3.02 36.52
CA GLN A 214 -12.81 3.76 35.97
C GLN A 214 -13.06 5.09 36.71
N ALA A 215 -12.84 5.14 38.03
CA ALA A 215 -12.93 6.37 38.82
C ALA A 215 -11.81 7.36 38.47
N GLU A 216 -10.57 6.91 38.32
CA GLU A 216 -9.44 7.74 37.88
C GLU A 216 -9.70 8.31 36.47
N ALA A 217 -10.22 7.48 35.56
CA ALA A 217 -10.60 7.91 34.22
C ALA A 217 -11.68 9.01 34.25
N ARG A 218 -12.66 8.95 35.16
CA ARG A 218 -13.69 10.00 35.34
C ARG A 218 -13.08 11.32 35.76
N ILE A 219 -12.18 11.30 36.74
CA ILE A 219 -11.50 12.49 37.24
C ILE A 219 -10.65 13.10 36.11
N LEU A 220 -9.84 12.28 35.43
CA LEU A 220 -8.99 12.74 34.36
C LEU A 220 -9.81 13.27 33.16
N PHE A 221 -10.90 12.59 32.80
CA PHE A 221 -11.79 13.04 31.75
C PHE A 221 -12.44 14.37 32.07
N SER A 222 -12.83 14.64 33.32
CA SER A 222 -13.40 15.95 33.68
C SER A 222 -12.44 17.11 33.38
N ARG A 223 -11.14 16.89 33.56
CA ARG A 223 -10.09 17.86 33.27
C ARG A 223 -9.83 17.98 31.78
N PHE A 224 -9.75 16.85 31.09
CA PHE A 224 -9.68 16.81 29.63
C PHE A 224 -10.87 17.57 29.00
N ALA A 225 -12.09 17.28 29.43
CA ALA A 225 -13.31 17.92 28.93
C ALA A 225 -13.37 19.42 29.25
N SER A 226 -12.78 19.86 30.37
CA SER A 226 -12.67 21.30 30.68
C SER A 226 -11.78 22.06 29.70
N MET A 227 -10.83 21.37 29.05
CA MET A 227 -9.89 21.96 28.09
C MET A 227 -10.32 21.80 26.63
N PHE A 228 -10.90 20.65 26.29
CA PHE A 228 -11.21 20.26 24.91
C PHE A 228 -12.72 20.09 24.65
N GLY A 229 -13.57 20.38 25.63
CA GLY A 229 -15.01 20.16 25.55
C GLY A 229 -15.40 18.69 25.78
N ALA A 230 -16.63 18.46 26.26
CA ALA A 230 -17.15 17.11 26.51
C ALA A 230 -17.60 16.40 25.22
N GLU A 231 -18.03 17.15 24.20
CA GLU A 231 -18.49 16.64 22.91
C GLU A 231 -17.42 16.76 21.82
N GLN A 232 -17.45 15.83 20.87
CA GLN A 232 -16.51 15.80 19.75
C GLN A 232 -16.86 16.88 18.72
N ASP A 233 -15.86 17.66 18.31
CA ASP A 233 -15.96 18.59 17.19
C ASP A 233 -15.48 17.92 15.89
N LYS A 234 -16.07 18.29 14.75
CA LYS A 234 -15.73 17.73 13.42
C LYS A 234 -14.34 18.14 12.95
N ASP A 235 -13.82 19.25 13.45
CA ASP A 235 -12.50 19.82 13.08
C ASP A 235 -11.42 19.58 14.16
N GLU A 236 -11.66 18.68 15.10
CA GLU A 236 -10.75 18.41 16.23
C GLU A 236 -9.48 17.63 15.82
N ASP A 237 -8.35 17.90 16.49
CA ASP A 237 -7.11 17.16 16.25
C ASP A 237 -7.30 15.66 16.53
N LEU A 238 -6.73 14.82 15.66
CA LEU A 238 -6.87 13.37 15.72
C LEU A 238 -6.40 12.78 17.06
N SER A 239 -5.40 13.39 17.70
CA SER A 239 -4.88 12.99 19.01
C SER A 239 -5.94 13.16 20.10
N ILE A 240 -6.66 14.27 20.04
CA ILE A 240 -7.72 14.61 21.00
C ILE A 240 -8.95 13.74 20.76
N THR A 241 -9.32 13.53 19.49
CA THR A 241 -10.39 12.58 19.11
C THR A 241 -10.09 11.16 19.63
N ARG A 242 -8.85 10.68 19.44
CA ARG A 242 -8.42 9.37 19.94
C ARG A 242 -8.45 9.31 21.46
N ALA A 243 -7.95 10.35 22.14
CA ALA A 243 -7.96 10.40 23.60
C ALA A 243 -9.40 10.35 24.15
N ARG A 244 -10.32 11.11 23.54
CA ARG A 244 -11.76 11.11 23.86
C ARG A 244 -12.36 9.72 23.70
N THR A 245 -12.05 9.03 22.59
CA THR A 245 -12.49 7.64 22.35
C THR A 245 -11.93 6.68 23.41
N GLY A 246 -10.67 6.86 23.82
CA GLY A 246 -10.08 6.09 24.91
C GLY A 246 -10.80 6.30 26.24
N PHE A 247 -11.03 7.57 26.60
CA PHE A 247 -11.80 7.92 27.79
C PHE A 247 -13.18 7.31 27.77
N ASP A 248 -13.94 7.44 26.68
CA ASP A 248 -15.27 6.84 26.57
C ASP A 248 -15.26 5.34 26.89
N ARG A 249 -14.24 4.61 26.43
CA ARG A 249 -14.09 3.19 26.76
C ARG A 249 -13.82 2.93 28.23
N PHE A 250 -12.93 3.69 28.87
CA PHE A 250 -12.71 3.58 30.31
C PHE A 250 -13.99 3.95 31.09
N LEU A 251 -14.64 5.05 30.73
CA LEU A 251 -15.82 5.59 31.41
C LEU A 251 -17.04 4.68 31.27
N SER A 252 -17.24 4.05 30.11
CA SER A 252 -18.30 3.06 29.88
C SER A 252 -17.98 1.68 30.44
N GLY A 253 -16.78 1.48 31.01
CA GLY A 253 -16.32 0.19 31.49
C GLY A 253 -16.04 -0.82 30.37
N ARG A 254 -15.90 -0.37 29.11
CA ARG A 254 -15.59 -1.21 27.95
C ARG A 254 -14.08 -1.36 27.77
N PHE A 255 -13.41 -1.87 28.79
CA PHE A 255 -11.99 -2.23 28.75
C PHE A 255 -11.75 -3.54 29.49
N ALA A 256 -10.58 -4.14 29.29
CA ALA A 256 -10.20 -5.40 29.94
C ALA A 256 -11.23 -6.52 29.70
N HIS A 257 -11.80 -7.15 30.74
CA HIS A 257 -12.76 -8.25 30.59
C HIS A 257 -14.07 -7.87 29.86
N ARG A 258 -14.42 -6.59 29.77
CA ARG A 258 -15.68 -6.09 29.16
C ARG A 258 -15.52 -5.49 27.77
N GLY A 259 -14.33 -5.59 27.17
CA GLY A 259 -14.10 -5.07 25.82
C GLY A 259 -12.67 -5.17 25.29
N GLY A 260 -11.77 -5.87 25.97
CA GLY A 260 -10.35 -5.90 25.59
C GLY A 260 -9.67 -4.53 25.72
N TRP A 261 -8.51 -4.38 25.11
CA TRP A 261 -7.71 -3.16 25.17
C TRP A 261 -7.66 -2.40 23.83
N ALA A 262 -8.22 -2.98 22.75
CA ALA A 262 -8.23 -2.39 21.42
C ALA A 262 -9.11 -1.12 21.36
N LEU A 263 -8.73 -0.12 20.55
CA LEU A 263 -9.50 1.14 20.46
C LEU A 263 -10.85 0.95 19.76
N GLU A 264 -10.91 0.10 18.73
CA GLU A 264 -12.14 -0.16 17.99
C GLU A 264 -13.10 -1.06 18.78
N VAL A 265 -14.37 -0.64 18.86
CA VAL A 265 -15.41 -1.34 19.63
C VAL A 265 -15.74 -2.72 19.04
N ASN A 266 -15.59 -2.86 17.72
CA ASN A 266 -16.00 -4.07 16.98
C ASN A 266 -14.89 -5.14 16.85
N ASP A 267 -13.66 -4.83 17.26
CA ASP A 267 -12.52 -5.76 17.24
C ASP A 267 -11.78 -5.69 18.59
N PRO A 268 -12.45 -6.08 19.70
CA PRO A 268 -11.89 -6.01 21.04
C PRO A 268 -10.77 -7.06 21.25
N ASP A 269 -9.55 -6.74 20.82
CA ASP A 269 -8.38 -7.58 21.07
C ASP A 269 -7.84 -7.34 22.51
N PRO A 270 -7.75 -8.36 23.37
CA PRO A 270 -7.24 -8.25 24.75
C PRO A 270 -5.71 -8.08 24.82
N THR A 271 -5.02 -8.04 23.69
CA THR A 271 -3.57 -7.82 23.59
C THR A 271 -3.20 -6.49 22.92
N ASP A 272 -4.14 -5.91 22.18
CA ASP A 272 -3.96 -4.63 21.50
C ASP A 272 -4.12 -3.50 22.53
N LEU A 273 -3.04 -2.81 22.91
CA LEU A 273 -3.08 -1.75 23.93
C LEU A 273 -3.48 -0.37 23.37
N THR A 274 -4.19 -0.30 22.24
CA THR A 274 -4.50 0.97 21.57
C THR A 274 -5.42 1.90 22.35
N VAL A 275 -6.29 1.41 23.24
CA VAL A 275 -7.06 2.27 24.18
C VAL A 275 -6.13 2.99 25.15
N MET A 276 -5.10 2.31 25.65
CA MET A 276 -4.09 2.95 26.50
C MET A 276 -3.28 3.96 25.68
N TRP A 277 -2.90 3.59 24.46
CA TRP A 277 -2.10 4.47 23.60
C TRP A 277 -2.85 5.67 23.06
N SER A 278 -4.19 5.65 23.05
CA SER A 278 -4.97 6.77 22.57
C SER A 278 -4.79 8.02 23.45
N LEU A 279 -4.47 7.82 24.74
CA LEU A 279 -4.19 8.89 25.70
C LEU A 279 -2.74 9.40 25.65
N LEU A 280 -1.80 8.68 25.01
CA LEU A 280 -0.39 9.12 24.91
C LEU A 280 -0.23 10.46 24.19
N GLY A 281 -1.18 10.82 23.33
CA GLY A 281 -1.21 12.12 22.64
C GLY A 281 -1.34 13.32 23.59
N LEU A 282 -1.76 13.09 24.84
CA LEU A 282 -1.88 14.12 25.88
C LEU A 282 -0.61 14.27 26.72
N THR A 283 0.43 13.46 26.46
CA THR A 283 1.63 13.42 27.30
C THR A 283 2.89 13.97 26.63
N SER A 284 3.74 14.66 27.40
CA SER A 284 5.01 15.25 26.92
C SER A 284 6.19 14.27 27.00
N ARG A 285 5.99 13.06 27.56
CA ARG A 285 7.05 12.06 27.69
C ARG A 285 7.57 11.61 26.31
N PRO A 286 8.90 11.45 26.12
CA PRO A 286 9.42 10.86 24.91
C PRO A 286 8.83 9.45 24.75
N ARG A 287 8.41 9.11 23.52
CA ARG A 287 7.71 7.87 23.12
C ARG A 287 8.48 6.54 23.40
N GLY A 288 9.49 6.53 24.27
CA GLY A 288 10.37 5.40 24.58
C GLY A 288 10.62 5.10 26.06
N SER A 289 10.02 5.80 27.04
CA SER A 289 10.32 5.60 28.48
C SER A 289 9.40 4.64 29.23
N HIS A 290 8.48 3.94 28.57
CA HIS A 290 7.64 2.95 29.23
C HIS A 290 8.39 1.61 29.40
N SER A 291 8.21 0.97 30.55
CA SER A 291 8.42 -0.50 30.74
C SER A 291 7.40 -1.34 29.95
N PHE A 292 6.49 -0.68 29.24
CA PHE A 292 5.70 -1.21 28.13
C PHE A 292 6.29 -0.68 26.83
N ARG A 293 7.01 -1.53 26.11
CA ARG A 293 7.38 -1.21 24.73
C ARG A 293 6.10 -0.84 23.96
N ARG A 294 5.94 0.44 23.59
CA ARG A 294 5.44 0.76 22.25
C ARG A 294 6.25 -0.15 21.31
N PRO A 295 5.68 -0.81 20.29
CA PRO A 295 6.53 -1.37 19.26
C PRO A 295 7.41 -0.21 18.80
N THR A 296 8.66 -0.24 19.22
CA THR A 296 9.76 0.37 18.49
C THR A 296 9.48 -0.02 17.03
N PRO A 297 9.73 0.83 16.02
CA PRO A 297 10.06 0.27 14.71
C PRO A 297 11.11 -0.76 15.07
N ALA A 298 10.75 -2.03 14.93
CA ALA A 298 11.56 -3.05 15.54
C ALA A 298 12.96 -2.84 14.99
N LYS A 299 14.01 -3.07 15.80
CA LYS A 299 15.25 -3.53 15.17
C LYS A 299 14.81 -4.54 14.11
N PRO A 300 15.18 -4.39 12.82
CA PRO A 300 14.55 -5.05 11.68
C PRO A 300 14.12 -6.43 12.13
N THR A 301 12.81 -6.58 12.37
CA THR A 301 12.34 -7.70 13.15
C THR A 301 12.71 -8.95 12.37
N ASP A 302 13.32 -9.94 13.02
CA ASP A 302 13.43 -11.31 12.48
C ASP A 302 12.04 -11.99 12.39
N LEU A 303 10.97 -11.21 12.23
CA LEU A 303 9.65 -11.73 11.91
C LEU A 303 9.76 -12.38 10.54
N THR A 304 9.69 -13.69 10.55
CA THR A 304 9.60 -14.54 9.36
C THR A 304 8.16 -14.95 9.07
N ALA A 305 7.22 -14.64 9.97
CA ALA A 305 5.81 -14.98 9.86
C ALA A 305 4.90 -13.87 10.47
N PRO A 306 3.64 -13.76 10.01
CA PRO A 306 2.67 -12.80 10.55
C PRO A 306 2.38 -13.05 12.04
N THR A 307 2.18 -11.96 12.80
CA THR A 307 1.93 -12.01 14.26
C THR A 307 0.48 -12.31 14.62
N ARG A 308 -0.46 -12.08 13.71
CA ARG A 308 -1.89 -12.40 13.82
C ARG A 308 -2.50 -12.53 12.42
N ARG A 309 -3.69 -13.10 12.34
CA ARG A 309 -4.42 -13.21 11.07
C ARG A 309 -5.36 -12.02 10.87
N LEU A 310 -5.47 -11.54 9.64
CA LEU A 310 -6.35 -10.46 9.22
C LEU A 310 -7.37 -10.99 8.21
N ARG A 311 -8.59 -10.45 8.17
CA ARG A 311 -9.59 -10.89 7.20
C ARG A 311 -9.41 -10.18 5.86
N SER A 312 -9.46 -10.92 4.75
CA SER A 312 -9.49 -10.37 3.40
C SER A 312 -10.76 -10.74 2.63
N LEU A 313 -11.11 -9.92 1.65
CA LEU A 313 -12.12 -10.22 0.64
C LEU A 313 -11.43 -10.14 -0.72
N GLU A 314 -11.48 -11.21 -1.51
CA GLU A 314 -10.82 -11.25 -2.82
C GLU A 314 -11.84 -11.22 -3.96
N LEU A 315 -11.63 -10.31 -4.91
CA LEU A 315 -12.45 -10.13 -6.11
C LEU A 315 -11.70 -10.70 -7.32
N CYS A 316 -12.40 -11.47 -8.16
CA CYS A 316 -11.78 -12.14 -9.32
C CYS A 316 -10.61 -13.05 -8.88
N ALA A 317 -10.88 -13.98 -7.98
CA ALA A 317 -9.86 -14.80 -7.31
C ALA A 317 -9.09 -15.75 -8.26
N GLY A 318 -9.68 -16.10 -9.41
CA GLY A 318 -9.10 -16.96 -10.43
C GLY A 318 -8.64 -18.31 -9.84
N LEU A 319 -7.43 -18.73 -10.21
CA LEU A 319 -6.85 -19.99 -9.73
C LEU A 319 -6.38 -19.94 -8.25
N GLY A 320 -6.52 -18.80 -7.57
CA GLY A 320 -6.16 -18.64 -6.15
C GLY A 320 -4.69 -18.34 -5.88
N GLY A 321 -3.92 -17.96 -6.91
CA GLY A 321 -2.52 -17.61 -6.73
C GLY A 321 -2.31 -16.40 -5.82
N MET A 322 -3.15 -15.36 -5.96
CA MET A 322 -3.15 -14.23 -5.03
C MET A 322 -3.62 -14.66 -3.63
N SER A 323 -4.67 -15.47 -3.54
CA SER A 323 -5.19 -16.01 -2.28
C SER A 323 -4.14 -16.77 -1.47
N LEU A 324 -3.37 -17.67 -2.11
CA LEU A 324 -2.27 -18.39 -1.45
C LEU A 324 -1.18 -17.44 -0.93
N GLY A 325 -0.83 -16.43 -1.73
CA GLY A 325 0.16 -15.43 -1.32
C GLY A 325 -0.32 -14.59 -0.13
N LEU A 326 -1.57 -14.15 -0.16
CA LEU A 326 -2.20 -13.39 0.91
C LEU A 326 -2.37 -14.23 2.19
N GLU A 327 -2.75 -15.50 2.06
CA GLU A 327 -2.80 -16.45 3.16
C GLU A 327 -1.43 -16.58 3.83
N ALA A 328 -0.35 -16.71 3.05
CA ALA A 328 1.02 -16.73 3.58
C ALA A 328 1.47 -15.39 4.19
N ALA A 329 0.88 -14.27 3.75
CA ALA A 329 1.13 -12.93 4.29
C ALA A 329 0.31 -12.59 5.55
N GLY A 330 -0.54 -13.50 6.02
CA GLY A 330 -1.34 -13.29 7.23
C GLY A 330 -2.79 -12.88 6.98
N PHE A 331 -3.30 -13.00 5.76
CA PHE A 331 -4.68 -12.66 5.42
C PHE A 331 -5.51 -13.92 5.17
N ASP A 332 -6.52 -14.15 6.00
CA ASP A 332 -7.52 -15.19 5.80
C ASP A 332 -8.66 -14.69 4.92
N PRO A 333 -8.99 -15.38 3.81
CA PRO A 333 -10.11 -14.99 2.98
C PRO A 333 -11.43 -15.24 3.71
N GLU A 334 -12.16 -14.16 3.99
CA GLU A 334 -13.56 -14.17 4.44
C GLU A 334 -14.46 -14.65 3.29
N ALA A 335 -14.18 -14.21 2.07
CA ALA A 335 -14.77 -14.71 0.84
C ALA A 335 -13.83 -14.50 -0.36
N LEU A 336 -13.93 -15.42 -1.32
CA LEU A 336 -13.31 -15.37 -2.63
C LEU A 336 -14.43 -15.29 -3.68
N ILE A 337 -14.53 -14.16 -4.38
CA ILE A 337 -15.54 -13.96 -5.42
C ILE A 337 -14.94 -14.34 -6.76
N GLU A 338 -15.53 -15.33 -7.42
CA GLU A 338 -15.08 -15.81 -8.74
C GLU A 338 -16.31 -16.10 -9.61
N PHE A 339 -16.31 -15.65 -10.86
CA PHE A 339 -17.43 -15.85 -11.78
C PHE A 339 -17.28 -17.13 -12.61
N ASP A 340 -16.03 -17.51 -12.92
CA ASP A 340 -15.74 -18.70 -13.71
C ASP A 340 -15.89 -19.99 -12.87
N ALA A 341 -16.81 -20.86 -13.29
CA ALA A 341 -17.15 -22.08 -12.54
C ALA A 341 -15.97 -23.04 -12.39
N ASP A 342 -15.12 -23.17 -13.42
CA ASP A 342 -13.94 -24.04 -13.37
C ASP A 342 -12.90 -23.49 -12.38
N ALA A 343 -12.64 -22.17 -12.40
CA ALA A 343 -11.76 -21.52 -11.44
C ALA A 343 -12.31 -21.62 -10.00
N ALA A 344 -13.61 -21.40 -9.81
CA ALA A 344 -14.26 -21.57 -8.51
C ALA A 344 -14.14 -23.02 -8.00
N ALA A 345 -14.30 -24.01 -8.88
CA ALA A 345 -14.08 -25.42 -8.55
C ALA A 345 -12.61 -25.71 -8.20
N SER A 346 -11.65 -25.14 -8.93
CA SER A 346 -10.22 -25.21 -8.61
C SER A 346 -9.91 -24.66 -7.22
N LEU A 347 -10.48 -23.49 -6.85
CA LEU A 347 -10.31 -22.90 -5.51
C LEU A 347 -10.80 -23.86 -4.41
N ARG A 348 -12.01 -24.41 -4.56
CA ARG A 348 -12.61 -25.35 -3.61
C ARG A 348 -11.81 -26.64 -3.48
N ALA A 349 -11.30 -27.16 -4.61
CA ALA A 349 -10.52 -28.40 -4.63
C ALA A 349 -9.20 -28.29 -3.87
N ASN A 350 -8.52 -27.13 -3.94
CA ASN A 350 -7.25 -26.91 -3.26
C ASN A 350 -7.40 -26.54 -1.78
N ARG A 351 -8.52 -25.90 -1.43
CA ARG A 351 -8.76 -25.33 -0.10
C ARG A 351 -10.26 -25.41 0.26
N PRO A 352 -10.74 -26.59 0.72
CA PRO A 352 -12.17 -26.83 0.97
C PRO A 352 -12.80 -25.87 1.99
N GLN A 353 -12.01 -25.31 2.89
CA GLN A 353 -12.47 -24.35 3.88
C GLN A 353 -12.65 -22.94 3.32
N TRP A 354 -12.07 -22.59 2.16
CA TRP A 354 -12.26 -21.27 1.57
C TRP A 354 -13.73 -21.04 1.20
N ASN A 355 -14.25 -19.86 1.57
CA ASN A 355 -15.61 -19.46 1.23
C ASN A 355 -15.64 -18.92 -0.20
N VAL A 356 -15.85 -19.80 -1.18
CA VAL A 356 -15.86 -19.45 -2.61
C VAL A 356 -17.28 -19.12 -3.05
N ILE A 357 -17.51 -17.85 -3.36
CA ILE A 357 -18.77 -17.33 -3.90
C ILE A 357 -18.64 -17.30 -5.42
N GLU A 358 -19.29 -18.26 -6.06
CA GLU A 358 -19.32 -18.40 -7.52
C GLU A 358 -20.39 -17.48 -8.10
N LYS A 359 -20.03 -16.22 -8.38
CA LYS A 359 -20.94 -15.18 -8.85
C LYS A 359 -20.21 -14.06 -9.56
N ASP A 360 -20.88 -13.33 -10.45
CA ASP A 360 -20.41 -12.03 -10.91
C ASP A 360 -20.28 -11.10 -9.69
N MET A 361 -19.11 -10.49 -9.52
CA MET A 361 -18.85 -9.55 -8.44
C MET A 361 -19.85 -8.38 -8.41
N LYS A 362 -20.44 -7.99 -9.55
CA LYS A 362 -21.45 -6.92 -9.60
C LYS A 362 -22.77 -7.29 -8.93
N GLU A 363 -23.01 -8.58 -8.67
CA GLU A 363 -24.27 -9.09 -8.12
C GLU A 363 -24.18 -9.51 -6.65
N VAL A 364 -23.01 -9.36 -6.02
CA VAL A 364 -22.80 -9.72 -4.61
C VAL A 364 -23.17 -8.53 -3.72
N ASP A 365 -23.91 -8.79 -2.64
CA ASP A 365 -24.15 -7.79 -1.59
C ASP A 365 -22.92 -7.68 -0.69
N TYR A 366 -22.16 -6.61 -0.85
CA TYR A 366 -20.95 -6.36 -0.06
C TYR A 366 -21.20 -5.66 1.28
N SER A 367 -22.43 -5.21 1.54
CA SER A 367 -22.75 -4.48 2.77
C SER A 367 -22.51 -5.33 4.02
N VAL A 368 -22.68 -6.65 3.91
CA VAL A 368 -22.43 -7.65 4.97
C VAL A 368 -20.98 -7.71 5.45
N TYR A 369 -20.04 -7.22 4.65
CA TYR A 369 -18.60 -7.21 4.97
C TYR A 369 -18.13 -5.87 5.56
N ARG A 370 -19.00 -4.87 5.64
CA ARG A 370 -18.63 -3.53 6.12
C ARG A 370 -18.04 -3.58 7.52
N GLY A 371 -16.87 -2.94 7.69
CA GLY A 371 -16.20 -2.82 8.99
C GLY A 371 -15.52 -4.11 9.49
N ARG A 372 -15.51 -5.20 8.70
CA ARG A 372 -14.93 -6.49 9.09
C ARG A 372 -13.65 -6.85 8.33
N ILE A 373 -13.43 -6.22 7.18
CA ILE A 373 -12.37 -6.59 6.24
C ILE A 373 -11.14 -5.69 6.43
N ALA A 374 -9.98 -6.31 6.65
CA ALA A 374 -8.72 -5.59 6.68
C ALA A 374 -8.21 -5.29 5.27
N LEU A 375 -8.40 -6.20 4.32
CA LEU A 375 -7.90 -6.09 2.96
C LEU A 375 -8.95 -6.50 1.92
N VAL A 376 -9.32 -5.60 1.01
CA VAL A 376 -9.96 -6.00 -0.25
C VAL A 376 -8.88 -6.18 -1.31
N ALA A 377 -8.78 -7.37 -1.89
CA ALA A 377 -7.78 -7.70 -2.90
C ALA A 377 -8.44 -8.15 -4.20
N GLY A 378 -7.70 -8.19 -5.30
CA GLY A 378 -8.16 -8.83 -6.51
C GLY A 378 -7.26 -8.62 -7.73
N GLY A 379 -7.46 -9.43 -8.76
CA GLY A 379 -6.88 -9.24 -10.08
C GLY A 379 -7.97 -8.99 -11.13
N PRO A 380 -8.59 -7.79 -11.17
CA PRO A 380 -9.62 -7.48 -12.16
C PRO A 380 -9.12 -7.75 -13.59
N PRO A 381 -9.99 -8.20 -14.51
CA PRO A 381 -9.58 -8.60 -15.85
C PRO A 381 -8.66 -7.58 -16.53
N CYS A 382 -7.48 -8.05 -16.96
CA CYS A 382 -6.50 -7.25 -17.67
C CYS A 382 -6.73 -7.03 -19.20
N PRO A 383 -7.62 -7.76 -19.93
CA PRO A 383 -7.84 -7.51 -21.36
C PRO A 383 -8.13 -6.05 -21.75
N PRO A 384 -8.87 -5.24 -20.95
CA PRO A 384 -9.03 -3.81 -21.20
C PRO A 384 -7.71 -3.03 -21.27
N TYR A 385 -6.65 -3.48 -20.60
CA TYR A 385 -5.38 -2.74 -20.48
C TYR A 385 -4.17 -3.46 -21.10
N SER A 386 -4.35 -4.68 -21.59
CA SER A 386 -3.27 -5.49 -22.12
C SER A 386 -2.76 -4.95 -23.47
N ARG A 387 -1.44 -4.72 -23.56
CA ARG A 387 -0.74 -4.38 -24.82
C ARG A 387 -0.79 -5.51 -25.85
N ALA A 388 -1.09 -6.74 -25.43
CA ALA A 388 -1.27 -7.89 -26.33
C ALA A 388 -2.69 -7.96 -26.93
N GLY A 389 -3.64 -7.19 -26.41
CA GLY A 389 -5.00 -7.03 -26.95
C GLY A 389 -5.22 -5.63 -27.54
N LYS A 390 -6.49 -5.26 -27.78
CA LYS A 390 -6.84 -3.91 -28.25
C LYS A 390 -6.52 -2.85 -27.19
N GLY A 391 -6.54 -3.22 -25.91
CA GLY A 391 -6.35 -2.33 -24.78
C GLY A 391 -7.32 -1.14 -24.86
N ALA A 392 -8.62 -1.41 -24.89
CA ALA A 392 -9.67 -0.40 -25.06
C ALA A 392 -10.01 0.35 -23.76
N GLY A 393 -9.40 -0.03 -22.64
CA GLY A 393 -9.55 0.60 -21.33
C GLY A 393 -11.01 0.69 -20.92
N LYS A 394 -11.45 1.89 -20.54
CA LYS A 394 -12.82 2.19 -20.13
C LYS A 394 -13.91 1.91 -21.17
N TYR A 395 -13.54 1.71 -22.43
CA TYR A 395 -14.49 1.36 -23.51
C TYR A 395 -14.61 -0.16 -23.71
N ASP A 396 -13.93 -0.95 -22.89
CA ASP A 396 -14.05 -2.41 -22.86
C ASP A 396 -15.11 -2.80 -21.82
N GLU A 397 -16.14 -3.54 -22.22
CA GLU A 397 -17.23 -4.00 -21.33
C GLU A 397 -16.74 -4.87 -20.16
N ARG A 398 -15.53 -5.41 -20.27
CA ARG A 398 -14.86 -6.23 -19.24
C ARG A 398 -14.11 -5.40 -18.21
N ASP A 399 -14.14 -4.07 -18.31
CA ASP A 399 -13.60 -3.20 -17.28
C ASP A 399 -14.43 -3.30 -15.99
N LEU A 400 -13.78 -3.75 -14.92
CA LEU A 400 -14.40 -3.91 -13.60
C LEU A 400 -13.91 -2.85 -12.60
N PHE A 401 -13.00 -1.95 -12.96
CA PHE A 401 -12.52 -0.93 -12.03
C PHE A 401 -13.62 -0.03 -11.45
N PRO A 402 -14.66 0.38 -12.21
CA PRO A 402 -15.79 1.09 -11.64
C PRO A 402 -16.47 0.32 -10.51
N ALA A 403 -16.77 -0.97 -10.71
CA ALA A 403 -17.38 -1.83 -9.70
C ALA A 403 -16.42 -2.05 -8.51
N VAL A 404 -15.13 -2.24 -8.77
CA VAL A 404 -14.11 -2.38 -7.72
C VAL A 404 -14.06 -1.15 -6.82
N THR A 405 -14.11 0.06 -7.38
CA THR A 405 -14.13 1.30 -6.57
C THR A 405 -15.37 1.39 -5.68
N GLU A 406 -16.52 0.91 -6.18
CA GLU A 406 -17.77 0.84 -5.42
C GLU A 406 -17.69 -0.19 -4.29
N VAL A 407 -17.15 -1.38 -4.54
CA VAL A 407 -16.94 -2.39 -3.49
C VAL A 407 -16.07 -1.85 -2.37
N VAL A 408 -14.98 -1.16 -2.69
CA VAL A 408 -14.11 -0.53 -1.66
C VAL A 408 -14.88 0.52 -0.86
N ASP A 409 -15.72 1.33 -1.51
CA ASP A 409 -16.54 2.35 -0.85
C ASP A 409 -17.65 1.74 0.05
N ILE A 410 -18.23 0.60 -0.35
CA ILE A 410 -19.22 -0.15 0.42
C ILE A 410 -18.57 -0.84 1.62
N VAL A 411 -17.51 -1.62 1.40
CA VAL A 411 -16.86 -2.46 2.42
C VAL A 411 -16.06 -1.63 3.41
N ARG A 412 -15.50 -0.48 2.99
CA ARG A 412 -14.61 0.37 3.78
C ARG A 412 -13.46 -0.42 4.44
N PRO A 413 -12.66 -1.19 3.69
CA PRO A 413 -11.59 -2.01 4.28
C PRO A 413 -10.44 -1.15 4.83
N LYS A 414 -9.62 -1.72 5.73
CA LYS A 414 -8.43 -1.00 6.24
C LYS A 414 -7.41 -0.68 5.13
N ALA A 415 -7.31 -1.55 4.13
CA ALA A 415 -6.52 -1.39 2.91
C ALA A 415 -7.20 -2.07 1.70
N PHE A 416 -6.75 -1.74 0.50
CA PHE A 416 -7.05 -2.47 -0.73
C PHE A 416 -5.81 -2.68 -1.59
N MET A 417 -5.85 -3.71 -2.44
CA MET A 417 -4.80 -4.05 -3.40
C MET A 417 -5.40 -4.62 -4.69
N PHE A 418 -5.11 -4.01 -5.84
CA PHE A 418 -5.52 -4.56 -7.13
C PHE A 418 -4.31 -4.78 -8.04
N GLU A 419 -4.19 -6.00 -8.57
CA GLU A 419 -3.15 -6.36 -9.54
C GLU A 419 -3.62 -6.05 -10.96
N ASN A 420 -2.70 -5.58 -11.81
CA ASN A 420 -2.91 -5.51 -13.24
C ASN A 420 -1.59 -5.58 -14.04
N VAL A 421 -1.70 -5.62 -15.37
CA VAL A 421 -0.57 -5.59 -16.30
C VAL A 421 0.06 -4.20 -16.41
N GLU A 422 1.33 -4.12 -16.81
CA GLU A 422 2.02 -2.83 -17.01
C GLU A 422 1.30 -1.88 -17.98
N GLY A 423 0.57 -2.43 -18.95
CA GLY A 423 -0.22 -1.65 -19.90
C GLY A 423 -1.28 -0.76 -19.24
N PHE A 424 -1.69 -1.06 -17.99
CA PHE A 424 -2.55 -0.17 -17.20
C PHE A 424 -1.97 1.24 -17.08
N ASN A 425 -0.64 1.39 -17.02
CA ASN A 425 0.06 2.67 -16.91
C ASN A 425 0.22 3.41 -18.26
N ASP A 426 -0.23 2.84 -19.39
CA ASP A 426 -0.08 3.46 -20.70
C ASP A 426 -0.81 4.81 -20.79
N ALA A 427 -0.26 5.75 -21.57
CA ALA A 427 -0.78 7.11 -21.68
C ALA A 427 -2.26 7.17 -22.15
N LYS A 428 -2.67 6.23 -23.03
CA LYS A 428 -4.04 6.11 -23.53
C LYS A 428 -5.09 5.76 -22.47
N HIS A 429 -4.68 5.43 -21.25
CA HIS A 429 -5.55 5.11 -20.12
C HIS A 429 -5.48 6.15 -19.00
N ALA A 430 -4.77 7.26 -19.21
CA ALA A 430 -4.50 8.25 -18.16
C ALA A 430 -5.79 8.91 -17.61
N ASP A 431 -6.75 9.19 -18.47
CA ASP A 431 -8.06 9.75 -18.12
C ASP A 431 -8.84 8.81 -17.18
N HIS A 432 -8.91 7.53 -17.53
CA HIS A 432 -9.58 6.53 -16.73
C HIS A 432 -8.87 6.28 -15.39
N ARG A 433 -7.53 6.26 -15.38
CA ARG A 433 -6.77 6.19 -14.11
C ARG A 433 -7.02 7.40 -13.22
N ALA A 434 -7.13 8.59 -13.81
CA ALA A 434 -7.45 9.80 -13.04
C ALA A 434 -8.82 9.68 -12.36
N GLU A 435 -9.82 9.14 -13.05
CA GLU A 435 -11.15 8.86 -12.50
C GLU A 435 -11.08 7.82 -11.37
N ILE A 436 -10.44 6.66 -11.60
CA ILE A 436 -10.31 5.59 -10.59
C ILE A 436 -9.65 6.11 -9.31
N PHE A 437 -8.53 6.83 -9.44
CA PHE A 437 -7.81 7.37 -8.29
C PHE A 437 -8.59 8.46 -7.57
N ALA A 438 -9.39 9.26 -8.29
CA ALA A 438 -10.30 10.22 -7.66
C ALA A 438 -11.36 9.51 -6.82
N ARG A 439 -11.97 8.43 -7.32
CA ARG A 439 -12.97 7.65 -6.56
C ARG A 439 -12.37 7.05 -5.28
N PHE A 440 -11.18 6.47 -5.34
CA PHE A 440 -10.50 5.97 -4.13
C PHE A 440 -10.14 7.09 -3.14
N ALA A 441 -9.72 8.26 -3.64
CA ALA A 441 -9.44 9.42 -2.79
C ALA A 441 -10.71 9.95 -2.11
N ASP A 442 -11.83 10.02 -2.83
CA ASP A 442 -13.14 10.40 -2.31
C ASP A 442 -13.62 9.41 -1.23
N ALA A 443 -13.28 8.12 -1.40
CA ALA A 443 -13.53 7.09 -0.40
C ALA A 443 -12.60 7.16 0.85
N GLY A 444 -11.69 8.14 0.91
CA GLY A 444 -10.81 8.41 2.06
C GLY A 444 -9.44 7.74 2.00
N TYR A 445 -9.06 7.13 0.87
CA TYR A 445 -7.81 6.38 0.77
C TYR A 445 -6.67 7.22 0.16
N ALA A 446 -5.48 7.08 0.74
CA ALA A 446 -4.25 7.44 0.05
C ALA A 446 -3.84 6.28 -0.85
N VAL A 447 -3.54 6.55 -2.13
CA VAL A 447 -3.26 5.53 -3.15
C VAL A 447 -1.82 5.62 -3.63
N ARG A 448 -1.20 4.48 -3.90
CA ARG A 448 0.10 4.33 -4.57
C ARG A 448 0.05 3.20 -5.59
N THR A 449 0.89 3.29 -6.60
CA THR A 449 1.15 2.20 -7.55
C THR A 449 2.54 1.63 -7.33
N VAL A 450 2.68 0.31 -7.28
CA VAL A 450 3.95 -0.40 -7.13
C VAL A 450 4.10 -1.41 -8.25
N SER A 451 5.24 -1.38 -8.96
CA SER A 451 5.55 -2.36 -10.00
C SER A 451 6.50 -3.42 -9.46
N LEU A 452 6.12 -4.70 -9.57
CA LEU A 452 6.93 -5.85 -9.18
C LEU A 452 7.10 -6.80 -10.37
N ASN A 453 8.20 -7.54 -10.41
CA ASN A 453 8.45 -8.55 -11.45
C ASN A 453 8.70 -9.91 -10.82
N ALA A 454 8.00 -10.95 -11.29
CA ALA A 454 8.11 -12.30 -10.74
C ALA A 454 9.54 -12.86 -10.73
N LYS A 455 10.40 -12.44 -11.69
CA LYS A 455 11.81 -12.85 -11.74
C LYS A 455 12.61 -12.46 -10.50
N ASP A 456 12.26 -11.34 -9.88
CA ASP A 456 12.91 -10.81 -8.67
C ASP A 456 12.42 -11.52 -7.40
N TYR A 457 11.58 -12.54 -7.54
CA TYR A 457 11.08 -13.40 -6.46
C TYR A 457 11.40 -14.87 -6.77
N GLY A 458 12.33 -15.15 -7.67
CA GLY A 458 12.80 -16.49 -7.99
C GLY A 458 11.88 -17.32 -8.87
N ILE A 459 10.92 -16.69 -9.55
CA ILE A 459 10.16 -17.36 -10.61
C ILE A 459 10.92 -17.25 -11.93
N ALA A 460 11.02 -18.35 -12.67
CA ALA A 460 11.69 -18.43 -13.97
C ALA A 460 10.90 -17.74 -15.10
N GLN A 461 10.32 -16.58 -14.83
CA GLN A 461 9.47 -15.84 -15.75
C GLN A 461 9.64 -14.33 -15.56
N GLU A 462 9.78 -13.61 -16.67
CA GLU A 462 9.64 -12.17 -16.69
C GLU A 462 8.17 -11.77 -16.82
N ARG A 463 7.58 -11.43 -15.67
CA ARG A 463 6.16 -11.09 -15.53
C ARG A 463 6.04 -9.83 -14.67
N PRO A 464 6.26 -8.64 -15.24
CA PRO A 464 6.01 -7.41 -14.52
C PRO A 464 4.51 -7.19 -14.32
N ARG A 465 4.16 -6.71 -13.14
CA ARG A 465 2.79 -6.43 -12.68
C ARG A 465 2.76 -5.16 -11.87
N VAL A 466 1.67 -4.42 -12.02
CA VAL A 466 1.38 -3.19 -11.30
C VAL A 466 0.36 -3.52 -10.23
N PHE A 467 0.64 -3.09 -9.00
CA PHE A 467 -0.25 -3.18 -7.87
C PHE A 467 -0.72 -1.78 -7.51
N ILE A 468 -2.03 -1.58 -7.48
CA ILE A 468 -2.67 -0.36 -7.00
C ILE A 468 -3.02 -0.63 -5.54
N VAL A 469 -2.34 0.06 -4.62
CA VAL A 469 -2.50 -0.13 -3.19
C VAL A 469 -3.08 1.13 -2.59
N GLY A 470 -4.15 0.99 -1.81
CA GLY A 470 -4.72 2.09 -1.05
C GLY A 470 -4.95 1.72 0.40
N MET A 471 -4.76 2.68 1.29
CA MET A 471 -5.06 2.54 2.73
C MET A 471 -5.29 3.93 3.32
N HIS A 472 -5.78 3.99 4.57
CA HIS A 472 -5.92 5.26 5.27
C HIS A 472 -4.58 6.04 5.26
N PRO A 473 -4.57 7.38 5.10
CA PRO A 473 -3.35 8.18 5.03
C PRO A 473 -2.33 7.87 6.13
N ASP A 474 -2.77 7.67 7.37
CA ASP A 474 -1.91 7.29 8.50
C ASP A 474 -1.12 6.00 8.23
N ALA A 475 -1.80 4.93 7.79
CA ALA A 475 -1.15 3.66 7.46
C ALA A 475 -0.23 3.81 6.24
N MET A 476 -0.64 4.60 5.24
CA MET A 476 0.15 4.85 4.04
C MET A 476 1.51 5.53 4.33
N THR A 477 1.63 6.28 5.43
CA THR A 477 2.94 6.83 5.86
C THR A 477 3.95 5.74 6.24
N ARG A 478 3.46 4.59 6.71
CA ARG A 478 4.28 3.42 7.09
C ARG A 478 4.52 2.47 5.93
N PHE A 479 3.68 2.51 4.89
CA PHE A 479 3.83 1.64 3.73
C PHE A 479 5.19 1.81 3.03
N ARG A 480 5.83 0.68 2.76
CA ARG A 480 7.06 0.55 1.97
C ARG A 480 6.81 -0.52 0.92
N ALA A 481 7.18 -0.24 -0.33
CA ALA A 481 7.12 -1.24 -1.38
C ALA A 481 8.02 -2.44 -1.01
N PRO A 482 7.62 -3.68 -1.34
CA PRO A 482 8.46 -4.84 -1.06
C PRO A 482 9.83 -4.72 -1.77
N PRO A 483 10.92 -5.19 -1.15
CA PRO A 483 12.23 -5.26 -1.81
C PRO A 483 12.21 -6.25 -2.97
N ALA A 484 13.09 -6.03 -3.95
CA ALA A 484 13.32 -6.95 -5.07
C ALA A 484 14.57 -7.80 -4.78
N PHE A 485 14.51 -9.11 -5.08
CA PHE A 485 15.60 -10.08 -4.88
C PHE A 485 16.14 -10.56 -6.22
N SER A 486 16.83 -9.66 -6.92
CA SER A 486 17.39 -9.94 -8.26
C SER A 486 18.34 -11.14 -8.29
N GLU A 487 18.97 -11.44 -7.15
CA GLU A 487 19.88 -12.56 -6.94
C GLU A 487 19.17 -13.91 -6.81
N TRP A 488 17.84 -13.94 -6.62
CA TRP A 488 17.06 -15.20 -6.59
C TRP A 488 16.65 -15.69 -7.97
N ARG A 489 17.00 -14.94 -9.02
CA ARG A 489 16.59 -15.21 -10.40
C ARG A 489 16.81 -16.67 -10.80
N ALA A 490 15.71 -17.39 -11.02
CA ALA A 490 15.71 -18.73 -11.60
C ALA A 490 15.62 -18.65 -13.12
N THR A 491 16.09 -19.68 -13.84
CA THR A 491 15.98 -19.78 -15.31
C THR A 491 15.02 -20.91 -15.67
N LEU A 492 14.59 -21.00 -16.93
CA LEU A 492 13.80 -22.13 -17.42
C LEU A 492 14.51 -23.46 -17.18
N GLY A 493 15.85 -23.48 -17.32
CA GLY A 493 16.64 -24.68 -17.03
C GLY A 493 16.69 -25.02 -15.55
N HIS A 494 16.64 -24.05 -14.63
CA HIS A 494 16.51 -24.33 -13.20
C HIS A 494 15.12 -24.88 -12.84
N ALA A 495 14.08 -24.38 -13.50
CA ALA A 495 12.70 -24.64 -13.10
C ALA A 495 12.06 -25.88 -13.73
N LEU A 496 12.53 -26.33 -14.91
CA LEU A 496 11.83 -27.33 -15.72
C LEU A 496 12.65 -28.58 -16.06
N GLU A 497 13.91 -28.69 -15.61
CA GLU A 497 14.78 -29.83 -15.98
C GLU A 497 14.19 -31.19 -15.58
N ASP A 498 13.64 -31.28 -14.37
CA ASP A 498 12.96 -32.47 -13.85
C ASP A 498 11.72 -32.82 -14.69
N LEU A 499 10.90 -31.83 -15.06
CA LEU A 499 9.71 -32.07 -15.88
C LEU A 499 10.05 -32.39 -17.33
N MET A 500 11.11 -31.80 -17.88
CA MET A 500 11.55 -32.05 -19.25
C MET A 500 12.13 -33.45 -19.42
N SER A 501 12.77 -33.99 -18.36
CA SER A 501 13.31 -35.35 -18.34
C SER A 501 12.29 -36.42 -17.96
N ALA A 502 11.13 -36.05 -17.41
CA ALA A 502 10.11 -36.98 -16.92
C ALA A 502 9.57 -37.96 -18.00
N GLY A 503 9.64 -37.59 -19.28
CA GLY A 503 9.27 -38.47 -20.41
C GLY A 503 10.41 -39.36 -20.92
N GLY A 504 11.58 -39.34 -20.28
CA GLY A 504 12.75 -40.08 -20.70
C GLY A 504 13.55 -39.41 -21.83
N TRP A 505 13.42 -38.10 -22.03
CA TRP A 505 14.24 -37.38 -23.01
C TRP A 505 15.68 -37.18 -22.52
N SER A 506 16.62 -37.85 -23.17
CA SER A 506 18.06 -37.80 -22.88
C SER A 506 18.66 -36.40 -23.06
N GLY A 507 18.08 -35.56 -23.92
CA GLY A 507 18.55 -34.19 -24.20
C GLY A 507 18.15 -33.14 -23.15
N ALA A 508 17.38 -33.51 -22.12
CA ALA A 508 16.83 -32.56 -21.14
C ALA A 508 17.92 -31.83 -20.34
N ALA A 509 18.97 -32.54 -19.89
CA ALA A 509 20.08 -31.95 -19.13
C ALA A 509 20.87 -30.93 -19.95
N ASP A 510 21.18 -31.27 -21.22
CA ASP A 510 21.86 -30.36 -22.14
C ASP A 510 21.00 -29.13 -22.45
N TRP A 511 19.70 -29.33 -22.70
CA TRP A 511 18.76 -28.23 -22.86
C TRP A 511 18.74 -27.32 -21.64
N ALA A 512 18.63 -27.89 -20.43
CA ALA A 512 18.61 -27.14 -19.18
C ALA A 512 19.90 -26.34 -18.99
N ASN A 513 21.06 -26.93 -19.26
CA ASN A 513 22.35 -26.25 -19.19
C ASN A 513 22.45 -25.08 -20.18
N ARG A 514 21.98 -25.27 -21.43
CA ARG A 514 21.88 -24.18 -22.41
C ARG A 514 20.95 -23.08 -21.92
N ARG A 515 19.81 -23.39 -21.30
CA ARG A 515 18.89 -22.37 -20.75
C ARG A 515 19.47 -21.65 -19.53
N LYS A 516 20.29 -22.31 -18.72
CA LYS A 516 20.99 -21.69 -17.58
C LYS A 516 22.07 -20.71 -18.04
N THR A 517 22.78 -21.04 -19.12
CA THR A 517 23.95 -20.30 -19.63
C THR A 517 23.64 -19.34 -20.80
N GLN A 518 22.42 -19.36 -21.33
CA GLN A 518 22.00 -18.50 -22.45
C GLN A 518 22.24 -17.02 -22.16
N ILE A 519 22.89 -16.29 -23.06
CA ILE A 519 22.99 -14.83 -22.98
C ILE A 519 21.86 -14.20 -23.80
N ILE A 520 21.07 -13.35 -23.17
CA ILE A 520 20.00 -12.58 -23.81
C ILE A 520 20.38 -11.10 -23.76
N VAL A 521 20.57 -10.49 -24.93
CA VAL A 521 20.86 -9.06 -25.04
C VAL A 521 19.56 -8.27 -25.15
N ARG A 522 19.34 -7.31 -24.25
CA ARG A 522 18.19 -6.38 -24.28
C ARG A 522 18.60 -4.99 -23.84
N ASN A 523 18.19 -3.97 -24.60
CA ASN A 523 18.51 -2.57 -24.29
C ASN A 523 20.01 -2.34 -24.02
N ASN A 524 20.88 -2.99 -24.79
CA ASN A 524 22.34 -2.98 -24.62
C ASN A 524 22.84 -3.51 -23.27
N LYS A 525 22.04 -4.35 -22.58
CA LYS A 525 22.45 -5.12 -21.41
C LYS A 525 22.39 -6.60 -21.72
N GLU A 526 23.45 -7.31 -21.34
CA GLU A 526 23.50 -8.77 -21.39
C GLU A 526 22.88 -9.31 -20.09
N GLU A 527 21.86 -10.15 -20.22
CA GLU A 527 21.31 -10.91 -19.10
C GLU A 527 21.62 -12.39 -19.30
N LEU A 528 22.10 -13.05 -18.24
CA LEU A 528 22.31 -14.49 -18.22
C LEU A 528 21.02 -15.24 -17.93
N GLY A 529 20.83 -16.36 -18.63
CA GLY A 529 19.75 -17.31 -18.46
C GLY A 529 18.46 -16.99 -19.22
N GLY A 530 17.86 -18.01 -19.82
CA GLY A 530 16.54 -17.95 -20.44
C GLY A 530 15.43 -17.91 -19.41
N LEU A 531 14.70 -16.79 -19.32
CA LEU A 531 13.48 -16.64 -18.52
C LEU A 531 12.24 -16.85 -19.37
N GLY A 532 11.20 -17.51 -18.87
CA GLY A 532 9.88 -17.49 -19.51
C GLY A 532 9.34 -16.07 -19.71
N SER A 533 8.40 -15.90 -20.63
CA SER A 533 7.65 -14.65 -20.79
C SER A 533 6.16 -14.91 -20.56
N THR A 534 5.25 -14.14 -21.15
CA THR A 534 3.82 -14.26 -20.83
C THR A 534 3.30 -15.63 -21.26
N LEU A 535 2.79 -16.41 -20.30
CA LEU A 535 2.16 -17.70 -20.61
C LEU A 535 0.90 -17.48 -21.47
N LEU A 536 0.69 -18.41 -22.39
CA LEU A 536 -0.43 -18.39 -23.33
C LEU A 536 -1.45 -19.47 -22.95
N GLY A 537 -2.73 -19.07 -22.92
CA GLY A 537 -3.84 -20.01 -23.09
C GLY A 537 -3.85 -20.61 -24.50
N GLU A 538 -4.80 -21.50 -24.80
CA GLU A 538 -4.77 -22.26 -26.07
C GLU A 538 -5.16 -21.46 -27.33
N LYS A 539 -5.82 -20.30 -27.19
CA LYS A 539 -6.23 -19.48 -28.34
C LYS A 539 -5.02 -18.77 -28.98
N ARG A 540 -4.64 -19.21 -30.18
CA ARG A 540 -3.40 -18.83 -30.92
C ARG A 540 -3.43 -17.47 -31.62
N ILE A 541 -4.60 -16.86 -31.84
CA ILE A 541 -4.75 -15.73 -32.76
C ILE A 541 -4.08 -14.47 -32.20
N GLY A 542 -3.16 -13.87 -32.99
CA GLY A 542 -2.57 -12.56 -32.71
C GLY A 542 -1.32 -12.53 -31.82
N ARG A 543 -0.70 -13.67 -31.51
CA ARG A 543 0.44 -13.74 -30.54
C ARG A 543 1.79 -14.18 -31.11
N GLN A 544 2.05 -13.98 -32.41
CA GLN A 544 3.31 -14.35 -33.07
C GLN A 544 4.58 -13.81 -32.38
N LYS A 545 4.52 -12.59 -31.84
CA LYS A 545 5.63 -12.00 -31.08
C LYS A 545 5.96 -12.76 -29.80
N GLU A 546 4.95 -13.34 -29.14
CA GLU A 546 5.17 -14.15 -27.95
C GLU A 546 5.76 -15.51 -28.32
N ILE A 547 5.23 -16.15 -29.36
CA ILE A 547 5.77 -17.41 -29.89
C ILE A 547 7.24 -17.25 -30.28
N ALA A 548 7.60 -16.19 -30.99
CA ALA A 548 8.99 -15.90 -31.34
C ALA A 548 9.88 -15.67 -30.10
N ARG A 549 9.37 -14.99 -29.05
CA ARG A 549 10.10 -14.82 -27.79
C ARG A 549 10.41 -16.16 -27.14
N TRP A 550 9.44 -17.08 -27.08
CA TRP A 550 9.65 -18.42 -26.53
C TRP A 550 10.52 -19.30 -27.43
N GLY A 551 10.43 -19.16 -28.76
CA GLY A 551 11.30 -19.85 -29.70
C GLY A 551 12.79 -19.52 -29.51
N LEU A 552 13.14 -18.25 -29.25
CA LEU A 552 14.50 -17.87 -28.85
C LEU A 552 14.98 -18.57 -27.56
N ARG A 553 14.05 -19.10 -26.77
CA ARG A 553 14.31 -19.84 -25.54
C ARG A 553 14.25 -21.35 -25.74
N GLU A 554 14.24 -21.86 -26.98
CA GLU A 554 14.13 -23.30 -27.27
C GLU A 554 12.93 -23.94 -26.54
N VAL A 555 11.79 -23.24 -26.56
CA VAL A 555 10.52 -23.75 -26.03
C VAL A 555 9.38 -23.37 -26.97
N LEU A 556 8.57 -24.34 -27.37
CA LEU A 556 7.34 -24.12 -28.12
C LEU A 556 6.21 -23.71 -27.17
N VAL A 557 5.49 -22.65 -27.55
CA VAL A 557 4.30 -22.19 -26.84
C VAL A 557 3.13 -21.95 -27.80
N GLY A 558 1.92 -22.04 -27.26
CA GLY A 558 0.66 -21.91 -27.99
C GLY A 558 -0.23 -23.11 -27.71
N GLU A 559 0.21 -24.30 -28.11
CA GLU A 559 -0.40 -25.57 -27.71
C GLU A 559 0.20 -26.05 -26.38
N THR A 560 -0.66 -26.59 -25.52
CA THR A 560 -0.19 -27.33 -24.35
C THR A 560 0.06 -28.77 -24.76
N TRP A 561 1.22 -29.32 -24.41
CA TRP A 561 1.52 -30.73 -24.63
C TRP A 561 0.87 -31.63 -23.58
N ASP A 562 0.40 -32.81 -24.00
CA ASP A 562 -0.23 -33.80 -23.11
C ASP A 562 0.78 -34.61 -22.31
N ALA A 563 2.01 -34.76 -22.83
CA ALA A 563 3.08 -35.51 -22.21
C ALA A 563 4.41 -34.75 -22.30
N PRO A 564 5.34 -35.00 -21.36
CA PRO A 564 6.70 -34.48 -21.44
C PRO A 564 7.45 -34.97 -22.70
N PRO A 565 8.54 -34.28 -23.10
CA PRO A 565 9.41 -34.72 -24.19
C PRO A 565 9.95 -36.15 -23.99
N THR A 566 10.10 -36.88 -25.09
CA THR A 566 10.71 -38.21 -25.14
C THR A 566 11.80 -38.29 -26.21
N ASP A 567 12.68 -39.29 -26.13
CA ASP A 567 13.70 -39.54 -27.17
C ASP A 567 13.09 -39.91 -28.54
N GLU A 568 11.91 -40.54 -28.55
CA GLU A 568 11.17 -40.84 -29.79
C GLU A 568 10.73 -39.55 -30.49
N MET A 569 10.18 -38.59 -29.74
CA MET A 569 9.80 -37.27 -30.28
C MET A 569 11.00 -36.51 -30.82
N ALA A 570 12.12 -36.52 -30.07
CA ALA A 570 13.36 -35.87 -30.48
C ALA A 570 13.94 -36.50 -31.75
N SER A 571 13.94 -37.83 -31.84
CA SER A 571 14.42 -38.57 -33.01
C SER A 571 13.55 -38.30 -34.24
N ALA A 572 12.24 -38.24 -34.07
CA ALA A 572 11.30 -37.92 -35.15
C ALA A 572 11.48 -36.49 -35.70
N ALA A 573 11.84 -35.53 -34.84
CA ALA A 573 12.08 -34.14 -35.24
C ALA A 573 13.50 -33.86 -35.75
N GLY A 574 14.45 -34.80 -35.53
CA GLY A 574 15.86 -34.64 -35.90
C GLY A 574 16.59 -33.57 -35.10
N GLY A 575 17.68 -33.03 -35.66
CA GLY A 575 18.57 -32.06 -34.98
C GLY A 575 17.94 -30.69 -34.64
N GLY A 576 16.66 -30.47 -34.96
CA GLY A 576 15.90 -29.25 -34.70
C GLY A 576 14.81 -29.41 -33.64
N PHE A 577 14.84 -30.45 -32.80
CA PHE A 577 13.81 -30.66 -31.77
C PHE A 577 13.73 -29.51 -30.77
N ILE A 578 12.52 -28.94 -30.62
CA ILE A 578 12.20 -27.91 -29.62
C ILE A 578 11.02 -28.42 -28.78
N PRO A 579 11.19 -28.59 -27.45
CA PRO A 579 10.12 -29.11 -26.60
C PRO A 579 9.00 -28.09 -26.38
N GLY A 580 7.76 -28.56 -26.25
CA GLY A 580 6.62 -27.75 -25.81
C GLY A 580 6.35 -27.86 -24.30
N LEU A 581 5.48 -26.99 -23.80
CA LEU A 581 5.12 -26.96 -22.37
C LEU A 581 3.89 -27.83 -22.08
N THR A 582 3.99 -28.68 -21.06
CA THR A 582 2.85 -29.40 -20.44
C THR A 582 2.13 -28.53 -19.41
N MET A 583 0.94 -28.96 -18.95
CA MET A 583 0.23 -28.28 -17.85
C MET A 583 1.10 -28.14 -16.58
N PRO A 584 1.75 -29.20 -16.05
CA PRO A 584 2.66 -29.08 -14.90
C PRO A 584 3.80 -28.07 -15.11
N MET A 585 4.38 -28.02 -16.32
CA MET A 585 5.44 -27.04 -16.63
C MET A 585 4.89 -25.61 -16.59
N LYS A 586 3.71 -25.37 -17.17
CA LYS A 586 3.07 -24.04 -17.09
C LYS A 586 2.74 -23.66 -15.65
N MET A 587 2.21 -24.59 -14.85
CA MET A 587 1.95 -24.40 -13.41
C MET A 587 3.20 -23.95 -12.67
N ARG A 588 4.31 -24.69 -12.81
CA ARG A 588 5.56 -24.37 -12.12
C ARG A 588 6.09 -22.97 -12.43
N LEU A 589 5.93 -22.54 -13.68
CA LEU A 589 6.34 -21.20 -14.12
C LEU A 589 5.50 -20.06 -13.53
N THR A 590 4.38 -20.35 -12.87
CA THR A 590 3.60 -19.36 -12.11
C THR A 590 3.99 -19.29 -10.63
N GLY A 591 4.79 -20.26 -10.15
CA GLY A 591 5.12 -20.40 -8.73
C GLY A 591 4.01 -20.95 -7.86
N LEU A 592 2.96 -21.53 -8.45
CA LEU A 592 1.98 -22.34 -7.74
C LEU A 592 2.61 -23.68 -7.30
N PRO A 593 2.13 -24.29 -6.20
CA PRO A 593 2.52 -25.64 -5.80
C PRO A 593 2.26 -26.67 -6.91
N ASP A 594 3.10 -27.70 -6.98
CA ASP A 594 3.02 -28.72 -8.02
C ASP A 594 1.80 -29.64 -7.88
N ASP A 595 1.29 -29.76 -6.67
CA ASP A 595 0.08 -30.49 -6.30
C ASP A 595 -1.19 -29.62 -6.39
N HIS A 596 -1.08 -28.37 -6.83
CA HIS A 596 -2.23 -27.47 -6.97
C HIS A 596 -3.14 -27.94 -8.12
N LEU A 597 -4.37 -28.29 -7.77
CA LEU A 597 -5.35 -28.86 -8.68
C LEU A 597 -5.96 -27.78 -9.58
N VAL A 598 -6.24 -28.12 -10.84
CA VAL A 598 -6.91 -27.23 -11.80
C VAL A 598 -8.06 -28.01 -12.44
N VAL A 599 -9.28 -27.52 -12.25
CA VAL A 599 -10.52 -28.10 -12.79
C VAL A 599 -10.84 -27.45 -14.14
N GLY A 600 -11.57 -28.18 -14.99
CA GLY A 600 -11.99 -27.72 -16.31
C GLY A 600 -11.33 -28.51 -17.45
N ASP A 601 -11.68 -28.17 -18.68
CA ASP A 601 -11.00 -28.73 -19.86
C ASP A 601 -9.57 -28.17 -20.02
N LYS A 602 -8.79 -28.74 -20.94
CA LYS A 602 -7.39 -28.34 -21.20
C LYS A 602 -7.26 -26.85 -21.55
N SER A 603 -8.26 -26.27 -22.19
CA SER A 603 -8.29 -24.85 -22.57
C SER A 603 -8.49 -23.95 -21.35
N SER A 604 -9.50 -24.29 -20.54
CA SER A 604 -9.84 -23.64 -19.29
C SER A 604 -8.68 -23.69 -18.30
N GLN A 605 -8.12 -24.88 -18.07
CA GLN A 605 -6.94 -25.05 -17.20
C GLN A 605 -5.78 -24.17 -17.64
N SER A 606 -5.42 -24.23 -18.94
CA SER A 606 -4.34 -23.41 -19.51
C SER A 606 -4.57 -21.90 -19.31
N GLN A 607 -5.83 -21.45 -19.43
CA GLN A 607 -6.21 -20.05 -19.24
C GLN A 607 -6.17 -19.61 -17.77
N GLN A 608 -6.65 -20.45 -16.85
CA GLN A 608 -6.57 -20.22 -15.40
C GLN A 608 -5.10 -20.04 -14.96
N ILE A 609 -4.21 -20.91 -15.43
CA ILE A 609 -2.77 -20.84 -15.14
C ILE A 609 -2.14 -19.57 -15.70
N ALA A 610 -2.44 -19.23 -16.95
CA ALA A 610 -1.88 -18.03 -17.57
C ALA A 610 -2.29 -16.74 -16.84
N ASN A 611 -3.51 -16.71 -16.31
CA ASN A 611 -4.09 -15.58 -15.58
C ASN A 611 -3.63 -15.49 -14.12
N ALA A 612 -3.21 -16.60 -13.51
CA ALA A 612 -2.83 -16.63 -12.10
C ALA A 612 -1.82 -15.54 -11.71
N VAL A 613 -2.07 -14.90 -10.57
CA VAL A 613 -1.09 -14.05 -9.91
C VAL A 613 -0.05 -14.94 -9.23
N VAL A 614 1.22 -14.55 -9.33
CA VAL A 614 2.32 -15.31 -8.73
C VAL A 614 2.20 -15.25 -7.19
N PRO A 615 2.04 -16.39 -6.49
CA PRO A 615 1.79 -16.40 -5.05
C PRO A 615 2.85 -15.66 -4.24
N ARG A 616 4.13 -15.84 -4.56
CA ARG A 616 5.22 -15.18 -3.83
C ARG A 616 5.23 -13.65 -4.00
N VAL A 617 4.80 -13.15 -5.16
CA VAL A 617 4.66 -11.70 -5.40
C VAL A 617 3.46 -11.16 -4.61
N ALA A 618 2.34 -11.88 -4.60
CA ALA A 618 1.18 -11.53 -3.77
C ALA A 618 1.51 -11.58 -2.27
N GLN A 619 2.31 -12.56 -1.82
CA GLN A 619 2.81 -12.65 -0.46
C GLN A 619 3.66 -11.43 -0.09
N ALA A 620 4.61 -11.05 -0.93
CA ALA A 620 5.45 -9.88 -0.70
C ALA A 620 4.62 -8.59 -0.57
N MET A 621 3.66 -8.38 -1.48
CA MET A 621 2.78 -7.21 -1.40
C MET A 621 1.85 -7.27 -0.18
N GLY A 622 1.27 -8.43 0.12
CA GLY A 622 0.47 -8.67 1.31
C GLY A 622 1.24 -8.32 2.58
N MET A 623 2.48 -8.78 2.70
CA MET A 623 3.36 -8.46 3.83
C MET A 623 3.64 -6.97 3.95
N ALA A 624 3.86 -6.26 2.83
CA ALA A 624 4.06 -4.80 2.86
C ALA A 624 2.82 -4.07 3.38
N ILE A 625 1.63 -4.52 2.98
CA ILE A 625 0.36 -4.00 3.50
C ILE A 625 0.19 -4.35 4.98
N TYR A 626 0.46 -5.59 5.36
CA TYR A 626 0.40 -6.06 6.76
C TYR A 626 1.31 -5.22 7.66
N SER A 627 2.56 -5.01 7.24
CA SER A 627 3.53 -4.12 7.90
C SER A 627 3.01 -2.70 8.05
N ALA A 628 2.39 -2.14 7.01
CA ALA A 628 1.83 -0.79 7.05
C ALA A 628 0.63 -0.67 7.98
N LEU A 629 -0.21 -1.70 8.07
CA LEU A 629 -1.40 -1.74 8.93
C LEU A 629 -1.02 -1.91 10.41
N LEU A 630 -0.12 -2.85 10.73
CA LEU A 630 0.21 -3.19 12.11
C LEU A 630 1.48 -2.51 12.66
N GLY A 631 2.27 -1.87 11.80
CA GLY A 631 3.53 -1.23 12.20
C GLY A 631 4.62 -2.23 12.60
N VAL A 632 4.71 -3.35 11.87
CA VAL A 632 5.74 -4.39 12.06
C VAL A 632 6.63 -4.49 10.83
N ASP A 633 7.88 -4.94 10.99
CA ASP A 633 8.81 -5.16 9.87
C ASP A 633 9.12 -6.64 9.72
N PHE A 634 9.27 -7.14 8.50
CA PHE A 634 9.62 -8.55 8.24
C PHE A 634 11.10 -8.70 7.86
N ASN A 635 11.68 -9.84 8.23
CA ASN A 635 12.87 -10.37 7.55
C ASN A 635 12.39 -10.98 6.22
N TRP A 636 12.37 -10.14 5.19
CA TRP A 636 11.81 -10.46 3.88
C TRP A 636 12.41 -11.70 3.23
N GLU A 637 13.73 -11.84 3.30
CA GLU A 637 14.44 -12.99 2.71
C GLU A 637 13.98 -14.30 3.35
N ALA A 638 14.00 -14.37 4.68
CA ALA A 638 13.58 -15.57 5.38
C ALA A 638 12.08 -15.86 5.20
N ALA A 639 11.23 -14.83 5.23
CA ALA A 639 9.78 -14.98 5.09
C ALA A 639 9.32 -15.43 3.68
N LEU A 640 10.01 -14.99 2.62
CA LEU A 640 9.65 -15.30 1.23
C LEU A 640 10.33 -16.59 0.70
N ARG A 641 11.47 -17.01 1.29
CA ARG A 641 12.13 -18.28 0.94
C ARG A 641 11.40 -19.51 1.48
N THR A 642 10.73 -19.38 2.61
CA THR A 642 9.95 -20.46 3.23
C THR A 642 8.50 -20.00 3.38
N PRO A 643 7.67 -20.05 2.31
CA PRO A 643 6.25 -19.78 2.46
C PRO A 643 5.64 -20.92 3.30
N ARG A 644 5.72 -20.80 4.63
CA ARG A 644 5.02 -21.70 5.54
C ARG A 644 3.53 -21.45 5.33
N LEU A 645 2.88 -22.29 4.55
CA LEU A 645 1.44 -22.53 4.65
C LEU A 645 1.22 -23.33 5.94
N ALA A 646 1.49 -22.72 7.10
CA ALA A 646 1.28 -23.38 8.38
C ALA A 646 -0.22 -23.42 8.69
N TYR A 647 -0.81 -24.61 8.55
CA TYR A 647 -2.14 -24.91 9.06
C TYR A 647 -2.04 -25.26 10.54
N GLU A 648 -2.52 -24.39 11.40
CA GLU A 648 -3.11 -24.79 12.68
C GLU A 648 -4.36 -23.94 12.98
N SER A 649 -5.37 -24.65 13.44
CA SER A 649 -6.74 -24.29 13.76
C SER A 649 -6.92 -23.00 14.58
N ASN A 650 -7.62 -22.03 13.99
CA ASN A 650 -8.71 -21.30 14.65
C ASN A 650 -9.40 -20.46 13.58
N THR A 651 -10.51 -20.96 13.03
CA THR A 651 -11.29 -20.20 12.03
C THR A 651 -12.27 -19.31 12.78
N PRO A 652 -12.14 -17.97 12.73
CA PRO A 652 -13.16 -17.08 13.28
C PRO A 652 -14.48 -17.27 12.53
N ASP A 653 -15.62 -16.97 13.17
CA ASP A 653 -16.95 -17.04 12.53
C ASP A 653 -16.96 -16.29 11.18
N ARG A 654 -17.02 -17.08 10.10
CA ARG A 654 -17.14 -16.62 8.70
C ARG A 654 -18.60 -16.41 8.36
N VAL A 655 -18.91 -15.40 7.56
CA VAL A 655 -20.24 -15.24 6.96
C VAL A 655 -20.44 -16.37 5.95
N LYS A 656 -21.23 -17.38 6.32
CA LYS A 656 -21.63 -18.45 5.41
C LYS A 656 -22.75 -17.92 4.51
N ILE A 657 -22.50 -17.91 3.22
CA ILE A 657 -23.52 -17.77 2.18
C ILE A 657 -23.54 -19.13 1.48
N ASP A 658 -24.71 -19.77 1.39
CA ASP A 658 -24.81 -21.14 0.89
C ASP A 658 -24.24 -21.28 -0.53
N ALA A 659 -23.23 -22.14 -0.67
CA ALA A 659 -22.66 -22.48 -1.97
C ALA A 659 -23.47 -23.60 -2.64
N PRO A 660 -23.59 -23.62 -3.98
CA PRO A 660 -24.24 -24.72 -4.68
C PRO A 660 -23.47 -26.05 -4.50
N SER A 661 -24.21 -27.16 -4.47
CA SER A 661 -23.71 -28.51 -4.19
C SER A 661 -22.71 -29.01 -5.25
N LEU A 662 -21.57 -29.54 -4.80
CA LEU A 662 -20.48 -30.13 -5.59
C LEU A 662 -20.85 -31.44 -6.32
N ALA A 663 -22.09 -31.94 -6.21
CA ALA A 663 -22.47 -33.27 -6.69
C ALA A 663 -22.49 -33.48 -8.22
N ASN A 664 -22.20 -32.45 -9.04
CA ASN A 664 -22.34 -32.53 -10.50
C ASN A 664 -21.02 -32.40 -11.30
N LEU A 665 -19.85 -32.39 -10.67
CA LEU A 665 -18.57 -32.28 -11.38
C LEU A 665 -17.87 -33.65 -11.44
N ALA A 666 -17.87 -34.24 -12.64
CA ALA A 666 -17.16 -35.49 -12.92
C ALA A 666 -15.64 -35.29 -12.80
N PHE A 667 -15.06 -35.77 -11.71
CA PHE A 667 -13.61 -35.95 -11.61
C PHE A 667 -13.20 -37.05 -12.59
N ALA A 668 -12.49 -36.70 -13.67
CA ALA A 668 -11.81 -37.69 -14.50
C ALA A 668 -10.69 -38.33 -13.68
N THR A 669 -11.01 -39.45 -13.03
CA THR A 669 -10.07 -40.23 -12.23
C THR A 669 -9.11 -40.97 -13.17
N VAL A 670 -7.83 -40.63 -13.14
CA VAL A 670 -6.78 -41.45 -13.74
C VAL A 670 -6.73 -42.78 -12.99
N LYS A 671 -7.17 -43.87 -13.62
CA LYS A 671 -7.05 -45.23 -13.07
C LYS A 671 -5.57 -45.59 -12.96
N LYS A 672 -5.10 -45.82 -11.73
CA LYS A 672 -3.94 -46.67 -11.44
C LYS A 672 -4.25 -48.07 -11.98
N THR A 673 -3.51 -48.51 -13.00
CA THR A 673 -3.46 -49.93 -13.38
C THR A 673 -2.53 -50.65 -12.40
N GLU A 674 -3.13 -51.46 -11.52
CA GLU A 674 -2.41 -52.45 -10.73
C GLU A 674 -2.04 -53.67 -11.60
N SER A 675 -0.91 -54.25 -11.25
CA SER A 675 -0.31 -55.43 -11.87
C SER A 675 -1.14 -56.68 -11.64
N THR A 676 -1.22 -57.57 -12.62
CA THR A 676 -1.47 -58.99 -12.37
C THR A 676 -0.53 -59.84 -13.19
N ALA A 677 0.33 -60.55 -12.48
CA ALA A 677 0.93 -61.80 -12.91
C ALA A 677 -0.19 -62.85 -13.14
N VAL A 678 -0.15 -63.54 -14.28
CA VAL A 678 0.08 -64.98 -14.49
C VAL A 678 0.25 -65.18 -15.99
#